data_AF-A0A366J2T2-F1
#
_entry.id   AF-A0A366J2T2-F1
#
_cell.length_a   1.000
_cell.length_b   1.000
_cell.length_c   1.000
_cell.angle_alpha   90.00
_cell.angle_beta   90.00
_cell.angle_gamma   90.00
#
_symmetry.space_group_name_H-M   'P 1'
#
loop_
_entity.id
_entity.type
_entity.pdbx_description
1 polymer ?
#
loop_
_entity_poly.entity_id
_entity_poly.type
_entity_poly.pdbx_seq_one_letter_code
_entity_poly.pdbx_strand_id
1 'polypeptide(L)'
;METMDQKYLKALRAMEENDFTRDIIKPLFEAMGYTRVDFYGGVYERGKDLIAQKENPPEIEPQITFIQSKKVGDIQNVKEGAKLSQLLHQLRQCLTDEIPHIEGRKVRADYVYLACPEEISTRLMDEILSQTRAGDGKKVSFFDGPKIIQSINKYAPNLFSILSENDDDLFLHQHTHLINNELLSALNSNKEVSIDNYYSDLGFFVGSVDSNLLFDFKLNIPTDLFSTGNIDEWYEVKNEVLLFESIFNFSFGFIIEDVEDIEDKYFRDLERYNTEENKENVCVSMDKKEEYELWLSELIEIQEAFVSAFSGEDEDWLVTTSEIDRAISSFKNKSIYKKNEYFTDSSLINKISDRRLRNHLIKITPIVKKLKDALITIDELNSLIVVRPTFKFTLNSCFIRAELDRRTSEYRSYLSLINAGSGLFNLKRFLHETKISLNYIEFIKRFSPLISGVITFENNENEDRVSISPHDILSTGNDIAVYGGAGVGKTTTLQAYVAFFSEIESKRLVYIPLNRVLEEFIKNHDFEDEKNITKNVIQKIILLSKKQQINDDAINKISTILSSKPIALILDGLDEVYSSVKFITKAISDFKKEYPAVQIIISSRDCVSYIKEIDFLGITLLPFTKEQLSKFILGWMEDKVKAKKLIKAIKEKDIYDYIKTPLLATIACSLMEKGIDAPTSEFEIYNERLKLFTGEYDLHKKVRRQNQKSEFLIMCAKKIAFSMHKSGIRSSTLKSIKSRLRSELSSSYSNDFITECVKELEDPCNILIKDRLTGEYSFGHFRFQEHLASCILGTDRNIDLIELTGDEWWKGALSLYAQGNEFYDLIDGVYDKFGCVTPSLKTLRLMIKSSPKEKKNSYNELLNGHLESDRLEGF
;
A
#
# COMPACT_ATOMS: atom_id res chain seq x y z
N MET A 1 22.71 -31.37 -7.51
CA MET A 1 22.24 -30.23 -8.33
C MET A 1 23.42 -29.73 -9.16
N GLU A 2 23.16 -29.40 -10.42
CA GLU A 2 24.14 -28.89 -11.38
C GLU A 2 24.19 -27.35 -11.22
N THR A 3 25.33 -26.76 -10.87
CA THR A 3 25.49 -25.30 -10.66
C THR A 3 25.21 -24.50 -11.94
N MET A 4 24.87 -23.20 -11.86
CA MET A 4 24.65 -22.35 -13.05
C MET A 4 25.85 -22.34 -14.01
N ASP A 5 27.07 -22.26 -13.48
CA ASP A 5 28.30 -22.37 -14.27
C ASP A 5 28.39 -23.71 -15.02
N GLN A 6 27.92 -24.80 -14.41
CA GLN A 6 27.86 -26.11 -15.07
C GLN A 6 26.81 -26.14 -16.19
N LYS A 7 25.65 -25.47 -16.04
CA LYS A 7 24.66 -25.32 -17.12
C LYS A 7 25.22 -24.51 -18.29
N TYR A 8 25.87 -23.37 -18.03
CA TYR A 8 26.48 -22.57 -19.09
C TYR A 8 27.63 -23.31 -19.79
N LEU A 9 28.44 -24.05 -19.05
CA LEU A 9 29.46 -24.93 -19.63
C LEU A 9 28.83 -26.02 -20.51
N LYS A 10 27.69 -26.58 -20.11
CA LYS A 10 26.96 -27.57 -20.91
C LYS A 10 26.39 -26.96 -22.20
N ALA A 11 25.85 -25.75 -22.13
CA ALA A 11 25.37 -25.01 -23.30
C ALA A 11 26.52 -24.66 -24.27
N LEU A 12 27.65 -24.17 -23.75
CA LEU A 12 28.86 -23.90 -24.53
C LEU A 12 29.34 -25.15 -25.29
N ARG A 13 29.37 -26.31 -24.61
CA ARG A 13 29.78 -27.59 -25.22
C ARG A 13 28.86 -28.04 -26.35
N ALA A 14 27.58 -27.67 -26.29
CA ALA A 14 26.59 -28.02 -27.29
C ALA A 14 26.70 -27.17 -28.57
N MET A 15 27.26 -25.95 -28.51
CA MET A 15 27.38 -25.06 -29.67
C MET A 15 28.33 -25.62 -30.75
N GLU A 16 28.01 -25.45 -32.03
CA GLU A 16 28.94 -25.77 -33.12
C GLU A 16 30.16 -24.82 -33.13
N GLU A 17 31.32 -25.26 -33.63
CA GLU A 17 32.59 -24.51 -33.54
C GLU A 17 32.50 -23.09 -34.17
N ASN A 18 31.78 -22.97 -35.29
CA ASN A 18 31.56 -21.67 -35.96
C ASN A 18 30.64 -20.74 -35.16
N ASP A 19 29.57 -21.28 -34.59
CA ASP A 19 28.61 -20.50 -33.80
C ASP A 19 29.25 -20.07 -32.47
N PHE A 20 30.02 -20.95 -31.83
CA PHE A 20 30.83 -20.61 -30.66
C PHE A 20 31.81 -19.47 -30.96
N THR A 21 32.49 -19.50 -32.10
CA THR A 21 33.45 -18.46 -32.46
C THR A 21 32.77 -17.13 -32.79
N ARG A 22 31.69 -17.18 -33.59
CA ARG A 22 30.97 -15.99 -34.06
C ARG A 22 30.13 -15.33 -32.97
N ASP A 23 29.43 -16.12 -32.17
CA ASP A 23 28.38 -15.64 -31.27
C ASP A 23 28.87 -15.48 -29.82
N ILE A 24 29.99 -16.13 -29.43
CA ILE A 24 30.58 -16.01 -28.09
C ILE A 24 31.97 -15.36 -28.12
N ILE A 25 32.94 -15.94 -28.85
CA ILE A 25 34.34 -15.49 -28.78
C ILE A 25 34.52 -14.09 -29.40
N LYS A 26 33.92 -13.84 -30.57
CA LYS A 26 34.02 -12.53 -31.23
C LYS A 26 33.49 -11.38 -30.35
N PRO A 27 32.23 -11.40 -29.85
CA PRO A 27 31.72 -10.30 -29.04
C PRO A 27 32.45 -10.14 -27.71
N LEU A 28 32.96 -11.25 -27.15
CA LEU A 28 33.74 -11.21 -25.91
C LEU A 28 35.07 -10.49 -26.09
N PHE A 29 35.79 -10.73 -27.19
CA PHE A 29 37.04 -10.02 -27.48
C PHE A 29 36.81 -8.54 -27.78
N GLU A 30 35.72 -8.19 -28.47
CA GLU A 30 35.30 -6.79 -28.66
C GLU A 30 35.08 -6.10 -27.30
N ALA A 31 34.37 -6.76 -26.37
CA ALA A 31 34.13 -6.26 -25.02
C ALA A 31 35.40 -6.15 -24.15
N MET A 32 36.45 -6.94 -24.45
CA MET A 32 37.77 -6.86 -23.80
C MET A 32 38.65 -5.71 -24.33
N GLY A 33 38.12 -4.87 -25.23
CA GLY A 33 38.78 -3.67 -25.74
C GLY A 33 39.66 -3.91 -26.96
N TYR A 34 39.40 -4.96 -27.74
CA TYR A 34 39.98 -5.13 -29.07
C TYR A 34 39.20 -4.25 -30.06
N THR A 35 39.92 -3.40 -30.82
CA THR A 35 39.32 -2.39 -31.69
C THR A 35 38.80 -2.97 -33.00
N ARG A 36 39.33 -4.12 -33.44
CA ARG A 36 38.89 -4.83 -34.63
C ARG A 36 38.98 -6.34 -34.43
N VAL A 37 37.86 -7.03 -34.63
CA VAL A 37 37.75 -8.48 -34.46
C VAL A 37 37.05 -9.08 -35.67
N ASP A 38 37.81 -9.75 -36.54
CA ASP A 38 37.33 -10.32 -37.79
C ASP A 38 37.19 -11.84 -37.67
N PHE A 39 35.97 -12.36 -37.91
CA PHE A 39 35.74 -13.80 -38.04
C PHE A 39 36.27 -14.26 -39.41
N TYR A 40 37.17 -15.23 -39.40
CA TYR A 40 37.93 -15.64 -40.58
C TYR A 40 37.56 -17.06 -41.06
N GLY A 41 36.36 -17.52 -40.69
CA GLY A 41 35.91 -18.89 -40.91
C GLY A 41 35.61 -19.27 -42.37
N GLY A 42 36.06 -20.44 -42.84
CA GLY A 42 35.92 -20.99 -44.19
C GLY A 42 37.12 -21.83 -44.68
N VAL A 43 37.05 -22.29 -45.94
CA VAL A 43 38.03 -23.19 -46.60
C VAL A 43 39.45 -22.60 -46.69
N TYR A 44 39.61 -21.29 -46.45
CA TYR A 44 40.88 -20.56 -46.53
C TYR A 44 41.39 -20.06 -45.16
N GLU A 45 40.81 -20.51 -44.04
CA GLU A 45 41.18 -20.13 -42.65
C GLU A 45 42.68 -20.29 -42.35
N ARG A 46 43.33 -21.32 -42.92
CA ARG A 46 44.72 -21.74 -42.55
C ARG A 46 44.91 -21.77 -41.03
N GLY A 47 43.96 -22.40 -40.35
CA GLY A 47 43.95 -22.54 -38.89
C GLY A 47 43.79 -21.22 -38.15
N LYS A 48 43.04 -20.25 -38.67
CA LYS A 48 42.72 -19.01 -37.95
C LYS A 48 41.22 -18.81 -38.05
N ASP A 49 40.50 -18.97 -36.95
CA ASP A 49 39.04 -18.80 -36.96
C ASP A 49 38.67 -17.34 -36.68
N LEU A 50 39.53 -16.63 -35.94
CA LEU A 50 39.31 -15.24 -35.57
C LEU A 50 40.63 -14.46 -35.44
N ILE A 51 40.62 -13.24 -35.95
CA ILE A 51 41.78 -12.32 -35.94
C ILE A 51 41.36 -11.05 -35.19
N ALA A 52 42.05 -10.72 -34.10
CA ALA A 52 41.75 -9.57 -33.25
C ALA A 52 42.94 -8.60 -33.17
N GLN A 53 42.66 -7.30 -33.18
CA GLN A 53 43.64 -6.23 -33.08
C GLN A 53 43.34 -5.32 -31.89
N LYS A 54 44.37 -4.92 -31.16
CA LYS A 54 44.26 -4.02 -30.00
C LYS A 54 45.28 -2.90 -30.06
N GLU A 55 44.81 -1.67 -29.90
CA GLU A 55 45.66 -0.50 -29.78
C GLU A 55 46.19 -0.36 -28.35
N ASN A 56 47.52 -0.26 -28.19
CA ASN A 56 48.16 -0.10 -26.88
C ASN A 56 49.06 1.16 -26.90
N PRO A 57 48.55 2.36 -26.62
CA PRO A 57 49.39 3.56 -26.54
C PRO A 57 50.52 3.39 -25.50
N PRO A 58 51.77 3.80 -25.79
CA PRO A 58 52.22 4.60 -26.94
C PRO A 58 52.71 3.78 -28.15
N GLU A 59 52.47 2.47 -28.21
CA GLU A 59 52.87 1.64 -29.35
C GLU A 59 52.13 2.08 -30.63
N ILE A 60 52.87 2.23 -31.73
CA ILE A 60 52.34 2.73 -33.00
C ILE A 60 51.65 1.60 -33.78
N GLU A 61 52.14 0.36 -33.65
CA GLU A 61 51.57 -0.80 -34.32
C GLU A 61 50.57 -1.52 -33.40
N PRO A 62 49.38 -1.89 -33.89
CA PRO A 62 48.40 -2.60 -33.08
C PRO A 62 48.87 -4.02 -32.78
N GLN A 63 48.61 -4.48 -31.56
CA GLN A 63 48.88 -5.84 -31.15
C GLN A 63 47.93 -6.81 -31.86
N ILE A 64 48.46 -7.84 -32.52
CA ILE A 64 47.69 -8.80 -33.30
C ILE A 64 47.55 -10.11 -32.54
N THR A 65 46.32 -10.58 -32.40
CA THR A 65 45.98 -11.84 -31.75
C THR A 65 45.25 -12.76 -32.72
N PHE A 66 45.74 -13.99 -32.91
CA PHE A 66 45.02 -15.04 -33.63
C PHE A 66 44.36 -16.00 -32.65
N ILE A 67 43.14 -16.40 -32.95
CA ILE A 67 42.37 -17.34 -32.14
C ILE A 67 41.99 -18.51 -33.06
N GLN A 68 42.34 -19.71 -32.63
CA GLN A 68 41.81 -20.96 -33.17
C GLN A 68 40.79 -21.50 -32.17
N SER A 69 39.56 -21.70 -32.60
CA SER A 69 38.53 -22.37 -31.83
C SER A 69 38.54 -23.86 -32.15
N LYS A 70 38.45 -24.71 -31.13
CA LYS A 70 38.32 -26.16 -31.35
C LYS A 70 37.61 -26.84 -30.19
N LYS A 71 36.71 -27.77 -30.50
CA LYS A 71 36.20 -28.74 -29.52
C LYS A 71 37.26 -29.78 -29.22
N VAL A 72 37.66 -29.87 -27.96
CA VAL A 72 38.74 -30.77 -27.52
C VAL A 72 38.23 -32.01 -26.80
N GLY A 73 36.91 -32.16 -26.59
CA GLY A 73 36.33 -33.28 -25.85
C GLY A 73 36.78 -34.67 -26.35
N ASP A 74 36.75 -34.89 -27.67
CA ASP A 74 37.17 -36.18 -28.25
C ASP A 74 38.70 -36.34 -28.31
N ILE A 75 39.43 -35.22 -28.44
CA ILE A 75 40.90 -35.18 -28.58
C ILE A 75 41.59 -35.59 -27.28
N GLN A 76 40.95 -35.35 -26.14
CA GLN A 76 41.45 -35.73 -24.81
C GLN A 76 41.39 -37.26 -24.57
N ASN A 77 40.66 -38.02 -25.39
CA ASN A 77 40.54 -39.47 -25.28
C ASN A 77 41.46 -40.19 -26.29
N VAL A 78 42.22 -41.18 -25.80
CA VAL A 78 43.41 -41.84 -26.42
C VAL A 78 43.21 -42.47 -27.83
N LYS A 79 42.04 -42.39 -28.44
CA LYS A 79 41.72 -43.09 -29.71
C LYS A 79 41.91 -42.25 -30.99
N GLU A 80 42.19 -40.94 -30.91
CA GLU A 80 42.12 -40.05 -32.09
C GLU A 80 43.39 -39.22 -32.35
N GLY A 81 44.54 -39.88 -32.53
CA GLY A 81 45.82 -39.22 -32.88
C GLY A 81 45.77 -38.36 -34.16
N ALA A 82 44.83 -38.64 -35.08
CA ALA A 82 44.63 -37.86 -36.30
C ALA A 82 44.04 -36.45 -36.03
N LYS A 83 43.07 -36.33 -35.11
CA LYS A 83 42.46 -35.02 -34.76
C LYS A 83 43.45 -34.13 -34.00
N LEU A 84 44.26 -34.72 -33.11
CA LEU A 84 45.33 -33.99 -32.42
C LEU A 84 46.40 -33.49 -33.40
N SER A 85 46.81 -34.34 -34.35
CA SER A 85 47.79 -33.95 -35.38
C SER A 85 47.29 -32.80 -36.25
N GLN A 86 45.99 -32.79 -36.58
CA GLN A 86 45.34 -31.71 -37.32
C GLN A 86 45.32 -30.41 -36.51
N LEU A 87 44.93 -30.46 -35.24
CA LEU A 87 44.92 -29.29 -34.35
C LEU A 87 46.34 -28.71 -34.19
N LEU A 88 47.35 -29.57 -33.99
CA LEU A 88 48.75 -29.14 -33.90
C LEU A 88 49.24 -28.49 -35.19
N HIS A 89 48.80 -28.98 -36.35
CA HIS A 89 49.11 -28.36 -37.63
C HIS A 89 48.48 -26.97 -37.74
N GLN A 90 47.21 -26.82 -37.36
CA GLN A 90 46.51 -25.52 -37.36
C GLN A 90 47.18 -24.52 -36.41
N LEU A 91 47.50 -24.92 -35.18
CA LEU A 91 48.18 -24.05 -34.22
C LEU A 91 49.58 -23.64 -34.68
N ARG A 92 50.31 -24.54 -35.35
CA ARG A 92 51.60 -24.18 -35.99
C ARG A 92 51.40 -23.16 -37.11
N GLN A 93 50.35 -23.30 -37.93
CA GLN A 93 50.00 -22.30 -38.94
C GLN A 93 49.67 -20.94 -38.30
N CYS A 94 48.96 -20.88 -37.15
CA CYS A 94 48.76 -19.61 -36.44
C CYS A 94 50.08 -18.93 -36.06
N LEU A 95 51.07 -19.72 -35.62
CA LEU A 95 52.36 -19.22 -35.14
C LEU A 95 53.28 -18.77 -36.28
N THR A 96 53.24 -19.45 -37.43
CA THR A 96 54.19 -19.21 -38.54
C THR A 96 53.63 -18.35 -39.65
N ASP A 97 52.32 -18.36 -39.89
CA ASP A 97 51.74 -17.69 -41.04
C ASP A 97 51.71 -16.17 -40.89
N GLU A 98 51.92 -15.51 -42.02
CA GLU A 98 51.73 -14.08 -42.19
C GLU A 98 50.41 -13.78 -42.88
N ILE A 99 49.66 -12.82 -42.35
CA ILE A 99 48.45 -12.28 -42.99
C ILE A 99 48.74 -10.90 -43.60
N PRO A 100 48.06 -10.53 -44.68
CA PRO A 100 48.13 -9.18 -45.21
C PRO A 100 47.43 -8.20 -44.25
N HIS A 101 48.19 -7.23 -43.75
CA HIS A 101 47.70 -6.04 -43.07
C HIS A 101 47.05 -5.09 -44.08
N ILE A 102 46.14 -4.22 -43.61
CA ILE A 102 45.39 -3.25 -44.44
C ILE A 102 46.33 -2.29 -45.18
N GLU A 103 47.52 -2.06 -44.64
CA GLU A 103 48.59 -1.26 -45.27
C GLU A 103 49.43 -2.03 -46.29
N GLY A 104 49.03 -3.25 -46.68
CA GLY A 104 49.72 -4.09 -47.67
C GLY A 104 50.98 -4.80 -47.16
N ARG A 105 51.30 -4.68 -45.86
CA ARG A 105 52.43 -5.37 -45.21
C ARG A 105 52.00 -6.75 -44.72
N LYS A 106 52.92 -7.71 -44.65
CA LYS A 106 52.67 -9.02 -44.05
C LYS A 106 52.95 -8.97 -42.55
N VAL A 107 51.97 -9.33 -41.73
CA VAL A 107 52.06 -9.29 -40.26
C VAL A 107 51.80 -10.67 -39.66
N ARG A 108 52.48 -10.96 -38.54
CA ARG A 108 52.32 -12.20 -37.75
C ARG A 108 51.58 -11.89 -36.45
N ALA A 109 50.94 -12.89 -35.86
CA ALA A 109 50.36 -12.72 -34.53
C ALA A 109 51.43 -12.54 -33.45
N ASP A 110 51.16 -11.64 -32.52
CA ASP A 110 51.90 -11.49 -31.26
C ASP A 110 51.44 -12.52 -30.24
N TYR A 111 50.14 -12.83 -30.24
CA TYR A 111 49.52 -13.81 -29.36
C TYR A 111 48.67 -14.80 -30.16
N VAL A 112 48.76 -16.08 -29.78
CA VAL A 112 47.91 -17.14 -30.33
C VAL A 112 47.12 -17.76 -29.19
N TYR A 113 45.80 -17.79 -29.29
CA TYR A 113 44.92 -18.48 -28.35
C TYR A 113 44.29 -19.71 -28.98
N LEU A 114 44.24 -20.78 -28.19
CA LEU A 114 43.32 -21.89 -28.42
C LEU A 114 42.08 -21.66 -27.55
N ALA A 115 40.95 -21.39 -28.20
CA ALA A 115 39.65 -21.22 -27.55
C ALA A 115 38.85 -22.53 -27.58
N CYS A 116 38.42 -23.02 -26.42
CA CYS A 116 37.71 -24.28 -26.31
C CYS A 116 36.44 -24.14 -25.47
N PRO A 117 35.29 -24.69 -25.93
CA PRO A 117 34.07 -24.72 -25.11
C PRO A 117 34.22 -25.62 -23.87
N GLU A 118 35.09 -26.63 -23.93
CA GLU A 118 35.40 -27.52 -22.81
C GLU A 118 36.54 -26.99 -21.92
N GLU A 119 36.66 -27.58 -20.72
CA GLU A 119 37.87 -27.47 -19.91
C GLU A 119 38.97 -28.35 -20.51
N ILE A 120 40.17 -27.79 -20.66
CA ILE A 120 41.31 -28.49 -21.26
C ILE A 120 42.09 -29.20 -20.15
N SER A 121 42.30 -30.52 -20.28
CA SER A 121 43.14 -31.25 -19.32
C SER A 121 44.60 -30.79 -19.34
N THR A 122 45.23 -30.81 -18.17
CA THR A 122 46.67 -30.47 -18.00
C THR A 122 47.58 -31.28 -18.90
N ARG A 123 47.26 -32.56 -19.11
CA ARG A 123 48.00 -33.44 -20.04
C ARG A 123 47.97 -32.94 -21.48
N LEU A 124 46.80 -32.54 -21.98
CA LEU A 124 46.65 -32.04 -23.35
C LEU A 124 47.36 -30.68 -23.51
N MET A 125 47.30 -29.82 -22.48
CA MET A 125 48.06 -28.56 -22.46
C MET A 125 49.56 -28.82 -22.60
N ASP A 126 50.13 -29.75 -21.83
CA ASP A 126 51.55 -30.10 -21.91
C ASP A 126 51.93 -30.67 -23.28
N GLU A 127 51.09 -31.51 -23.86
CA GLU A 127 51.32 -32.10 -25.18
C GLU A 127 51.34 -31.03 -26.28
N ILE A 128 50.36 -30.13 -26.29
CA ILE A 128 50.30 -29.00 -27.23
C ILE A 128 51.52 -28.10 -27.03
N LEU A 129 51.83 -27.70 -25.79
CA LEU A 129 52.97 -26.82 -25.50
C LEU A 129 54.32 -27.45 -25.82
N SER A 130 54.48 -28.77 -25.72
CA SER A 130 55.71 -29.46 -26.08
C SER A 130 55.95 -29.50 -27.59
N GLN A 131 54.87 -29.62 -28.38
CA GLN A 131 54.92 -29.80 -29.83
C GLN A 131 54.69 -28.52 -30.64
N THR A 132 54.32 -27.41 -30.00
CA THR A 132 54.12 -26.09 -30.63
C THR A 132 55.23 -25.09 -30.30
N ARG A 133 56.36 -25.53 -29.70
CA ARG A 133 57.53 -24.67 -29.50
C ARG A 133 58.18 -24.33 -30.83
N ALA A 134 57.85 -23.16 -31.37
CA ALA A 134 58.62 -22.53 -32.43
C ALA A 134 59.83 -21.80 -31.81
N GLY A 135 60.96 -21.75 -32.53
CA GLY A 135 62.27 -21.28 -32.03
C GLY A 135 62.35 -19.79 -31.69
N ASP A 136 61.26 -19.05 -31.87
CA ASP A 136 61.08 -17.61 -31.75
C ASP A 136 60.35 -17.18 -30.46
N GLY A 137 60.09 -18.11 -29.52
CA GLY A 137 59.66 -17.79 -28.14
C GLY A 137 58.17 -17.48 -27.97
N LYS A 138 57.37 -17.47 -29.05
CA LYS A 138 55.92 -17.31 -29.01
C LYS A 138 55.24 -18.60 -28.53
N LYS A 139 54.26 -18.47 -27.64
CA LYS A 139 53.54 -19.60 -27.02
C LYS A 139 52.05 -19.51 -27.31
N VAL A 140 51.43 -20.67 -27.53
CA VAL A 140 49.97 -20.79 -27.54
C VAL A 140 49.45 -20.63 -26.11
N SER A 141 48.46 -19.77 -25.94
CA SER A 141 47.74 -19.56 -24.68
C SER A 141 46.37 -20.24 -24.72
N PHE A 142 45.88 -20.71 -23.56
CA PHE A 142 44.64 -21.48 -23.48
C PHE A 142 43.50 -20.65 -22.91
N PHE A 143 42.39 -20.60 -23.64
CA PHE A 143 41.15 -19.92 -23.27
C PHE A 143 40.00 -20.93 -23.29
N ASP A 144 39.85 -21.65 -22.20
CA ASP A 144 38.96 -22.79 -22.04
C ASP A 144 37.62 -22.41 -21.40
N GLY A 145 36.64 -23.32 -21.45
CA GLY A 145 35.25 -23.06 -21.03
C GLY A 145 35.11 -22.29 -19.71
N PRO A 146 35.76 -22.73 -18.60
CA PRO A 146 35.69 -22.02 -17.33
C PRO A 146 36.22 -20.58 -17.39
N LYS A 147 37.34 -20.33 -18.09
CA LYS A 147 37.89 -18.98 -18.26
C LYS A 147 37.01 -18.11 -19.15
N ILE A 148 36.37 -18.70 -20.15
CA ILE A 148 35.41 -18.01 -21.02
C ILE A 148 34.22 -17.56 -20.18
N ILE A 149 33.61 -18.43 -19.37
CA ILE A 149 32.49 -18.08 -18.48
C ILE A 149 32.88 -16.96 -17.50
N GLN A 150 34.06 -17.07 -16.88
CA GLN A 150 34.58 -16.01 -16.01
C GLN A 150 34.77 -14.68 -16.74
N SER A 151 35.22 -14.72 -18.00
CA SER A 151 35.42 -13.53 -18.83
C SER A 151 34.09 -12.93 -19.31
N ILE A 152 33.09 -13.76 -19.65
CA ILE A 152 31.73 -13.32 -19.96
C ILE A 152 31.15 -12.56 -18.76
N ASN A 153 31.24 -13.14 -17.56
CA ASN A 153 30.76 -12.50 -16.34
C ASN A 153 31.44 -11.15 -16.05
N LYS A 154 32.71 -11.02 -16.42
CA LYS A 154 33.50 -9.81 -16.17
C LYS A 154 33.34 -8.73 -17.24
N TYR A 155 33.27 -9.11 -18.51
CA TYR A 155 33.38 -8.18 -19.64
C TYR A 155 32.12 -8.09 -20.51
N ALA A 156 31.32 -9.16 -20.63
CA ALA A 156 30.13 -9.19 -21.50
C ALA A 156 28.98 -10.06 -20.93
N PRO A 157 28.36 -9.68 -19.80
CA PRO A 157 27.35 -10.52 -19.13
C PRO A 157 26.11 -10.80 -19.99
N ASN A 158 25.84 -9.95 -20.99
CA ASN A 158 24.74 -10.12 -21.93
C ASN A 158 24.86 -11.37 -22.80
N LEU A 159 26.05 -11.97 -22.96
CA LEU A 159 26.22 -13.21 -23.74
C LEU A 159 25.62 -14.44 -23.03
N PHE A 160 25.31 -14.35 -21.73
CA PHE A 160 24.63 -15.44 -21.02
C PHE A 160 23.21 -15.71 -21.55
N SER A 161 22.56 -14.75 -22.21
CA SER A 161 21.24 -14.98 -22.83
C SER A 161 21.31 -15.96 -24.02
N ILE A 162 22.45 -16.02 -24.71
CA ILE A 162 22.70 -16.97 -25.80
C ILE A 162 22.89 -18.39 -25.25
N LEU A 163 23.38 -18.50 -24.02
CA LEU A 163 23.69 -19.77 -23.34
C LEU A 163 22.56 -20.25 -22.41
N SER A 164 21.46 -19.49 -22.29
CA SER A 164 20.31 -19.82 -21.44
C SER A 164 19.16 -20.35 -22.29
N GLU A 165 18.45 -21.38 -21.82
CA GLU A 165 17.15 -21.74 -22.41
C GLU A 165 16.18 -20.56 -22.15
N ASN A 166 15.49 -20.08 -23.22
CA ASN A 166 14.69 -18.84 -23.29
C ASN A 166 13.66 -18.58 -22.16
N ASP A 167 13.42 -19.56 -21.28
CA ASP A 167 12.49 -19.49 -20.16
C ASP A 167 13.10 -18.88 -18.87
N ASP A 168 14.43 -18.96 -18.68
CA ASP A 168 15.07 -18.65 -17.39
C ASP A 168 15.38 -17.15 -17.20
N ASP A 169 15.51 -16.37 -18.29
CA ASP A 169 15.79 -14.92 -18.25
C ASP A 169 14.70 -14.11 -17.52
N LEU A 170 13.44 -14.55 -17.55
CA LEU A 170 12.33 -13.93 -16.82
C LEU A 170 12.50 -14.03 -15.30
N PHE A 171 13.23 -15.03 -14.81
CA PHE A 171 13.40 -15.33 -13.39
C PHE A 171 14.78 -14.94 -12.86
N LEU A 172 15.73 -14.57 -13.73
CA LEU A 172 16.98 -13.96 -13.31
C LEU A 172 16.71 -12.60 -12.63
N HIS A 173 17.07 -12.50 -11.35
CA HIS A 173 17.07 -11.26 -10.59
C HIS A 173 18.49 -10.68 -10.60
N GLN A 174 18.68 -9.45 -11.07
CA GLN A 174 19.98 -8.79 -10.92
C GLN A 174 20.20 -8.53 -9.42
N HIS A 175 21.33 -9.00 -8.87
CA HIS A 175 21.69 -8.82 -7.45
C HIS A 175 21.60 -7.37 -6.96
N THR A 176 21.70 -6.39 -7.86
CA THR A 176 21.54 -4.96 -7.59
C THR A 176 20.14 -4.55 -7.09
N HIS A 177 19.08 -5.31 -7.40
CA HIS A 177 17.70 -5.02 -6.96
C HIS A 177 17.30 -5.75 -5.66
N LEU A 178 18.05 -6.78 -5.28
CA LEU A 178 17.72 -7.70 -4.17
C LEU A 178 18.33 -7.28 -2.83
N ILE A 179 19.36 -6.45 -2.86
CA ILE A 179 19.94 -5.88 -1.64
C ILE A 179 19.35 -4.48 -1.51
N ASN A 180 18.74 -4.18 -0.36
CA ASN A 180 18.35 -2.81 0.00
C ASN A 180 19.62 -1.96 0.23
N ASN A 181 20.45 -1.79 -0.80
CA ASN A 181 21.69 -1.04 -0.75
C ASN A 181 21.43 0.40 -0.32
N GLU A 182 20.24 0.92 -0.59
CA GLU A 182 19.80 2.25 -0.19
C GLU A 182 19.63 2.32 1.33
N LEU A 183 18.91 1.35 1.93
CA LEU A 183 18.80 1.23 3.38
C LEU A 183 20.13 0.84 4.04
N LEU A 184 20.88 -0.13 3.52
CA LEU A 184 22.16 -0.56 4.11
C LEU A 184 23.25 0.52 4.01
N SER A 185 23.26 1.30 2.92
CA SER A 185 24.07 2.52 2.79
C SER A 185 23.57 3.61 3.75
N ALA A 186 22.26 3.86 3.83
CA ALA A 186 21.64 4.76 4.81
C ALA A 186 21.74 4.26 6.26
N LEU A 187 22.13 3.01 6.49
CA LEU A 187 22.43 2.44 7.79
C LEU A 187 23.94 2.38 8.06
N ASN A 188 24.78 2.57 7.03
CA ASN A 188 26.24 2.51 7.05
C ASN A 188 26.76 1.19 7.64
N SER A 189 26.14 0.07 7.23
CA SER A 189 26.44 -1.27 7.72
C SER A 189 26.76 -2.23 6.57
N ASN A 190 27.98 -2.76 6.54
CA ASN A 190 28.44 -3.76 5.55
C ASN A 190 28.21 -5.22 6.02
N LYS A 191 27.17 -5.49 6.82
CA LYS A 191 26.99 -6.80 7.49
C LYS A 191 26.02 -7.70 6.72
N GLU A 192 26.41 -8.96 6.53
CA GLU A 192 25.49 -10.06 6.23
C GLU A 192 24.75 -10.44 7.52
N VAL A 193 23.42 -10.38 7.51
CA VAL A 193 22.60 -10.52 8.72
C VAL A 193 21.65 -11.72 8.55
N SER A 194 21.66 -12.66 9.51
CA SER A 194 20.82 -13.87 9.47
C SER A 194 19.35 -13.52 9.76
N ILE A 195 18.51 -13.46 8.73
CA ILE A 195 17.19 -12.80 8.75
C ILE A 195 16.25 -13.37 9.84
N ASP A 196 16.36 -14.65 10.20
CA ASP A 196 15.51 -15.36 11.18
C ASP A 196 15.50 -14.79 12.61
N ASN A 197 16.50 -13.99 12.99
CA ASN A 197 16.58 -13.40 14.32
C ASN A 197 15.86 -12.04 14.46
N TYR A 198 15.30 -11.49 13.38
CA TYR A 198 14.94 -10.07 13.28
C TYR A 198 13.50 -9.80 12.84
N TYR A 199 12.64 -10.82 12.77
CA TYR A 199 11.24 -10.64 12.34
C TYR A 199 10.35 -10.03 13.43
N SER A 200 9.45 -9.15 12.98
CA SER A 200 8.32 -8.65 13.75
C SER A 200 7.19 -9.67 13.82
N ASP A 201 6.38 -9.60 14.88
CA ASP A 201 5.07 -10.25 14.88
C ASP A 201 4.18 -9.67 13.77
N LEU A 202 3.18 -10.45 13.38
CA LEU A 202 2.28 -10.12 12.29
C LEU A 202 0.86 -9.87 12.80
N GLY A 203 0.22 -8.84 12.24
CA GLY A 203 -1.23 -8.63 12.28
C GLY A 203 -1.82 -8.92 10.90
N PHE A 204 -3.11 -9.25 10.84
CA PHE A 204 -3.81 -9.58 9.59
C PHE A 204 -4.95 -8.61 9.34
N PHE A 205 -5.35 -8.44 8.08
CA PHE A 205 -6.55 -7.69 7.74
C PHE A 205 -7.04 -8.01 6.34
N VAL A 206 -8.29 -7.68 6.04
CA VAL A 206 -8.80 -7.62 4.66
C VAL A 206 -9.57 -6.32 4.46
N GLY A 207 -9.29 -5.62 3.36
CA GLY A 207 -9.85 -4.30 3.09
C GLY A 207 -9.53 -3.30 4.20
N SER A 208 -10.55 -2.96 4.98
CA SER A 208 -10.46 -2.05 6.15
C SER A 208 -10.56 -2.74 7.51
N VAL A 209 -10.69 -4.08 7.53
CA VAL A 209 -11.02 -4.87 8.70
C VAL A 209 -9.78 -5.58 9.23
N ASP A 210 -9.33 -5.16 10.41
CA ASP A 210 -8.19 -5.72 11.13
C ASP A 210 -8.55 -6.99 11.93
N SER A 211 -7.64 -7.97 12.00
CA SER A 211 -7.81 -9.25 12.69
C SER A 211 -7.93 -9.13 14.20
N ASN A 212 -7.61 -7.98 14.78
CA ASN A 212 -8.01 -7.65 16.15
C ASN A 212 -9.52 -7.81 16.39
N LEU A 213 -10.35 -7.53 15.38
CA LEU A 213 -11.79 -7.79 15.43
C LEU A 213 -12.13 -9.29 15.53
N LEU A 214 -11.25 -10.19 15.10
CA LEU A 214 -11.43 -11.63 15.28
C LEU A 214 -10.87 -12.13 16.63
N PHE A 215 -10.05 -11.32 17.29
CA PHE A 215 -9.38 -11.70 18.53
C PHE A 215 -10.14 -11.25 19.77
N ASP A 216 -10.54 -9.98 19.87
CA ASP A 216 -11.18 -9.45 21.07
C ASP A 216 -12.16 -8.31 20.72
N PHE A 217 -13.41 -8.71 20.42
CA PHE A 217 -14.45 -7.78 19.99
C PHE A 217 -15.82 -8.11 20.60
N LYS A 218 -16.70 -7.11 20.58
CA LYS A 218 -18.11 -7.24 20.96
C LYS A 218 -19.01 -6.71 19.84
N LEU A 219 -19.96 -7.55 19.40
CA LEU A 219 -21.00 -7.16 18.45
C LEU A 219 -22.20 -6.57 19.18
N ASN A 220 -22.69 -5.41 18.74
CA ASN A 220 -23.94 -4.84 19.21
C ASN A 220 -24.91 -4.60 18.05
N ILE A 221 -26.13 -5.10 18.22
CA ILE A 221 -27.26 -4.92 17.29
C ILE A 221 -28.45 -4.51 18.19
N PRO A 222 -28.74 -3.21 18.31
CA PRO A 222 -29.77 -2.71 19.23
C PRO A 222 -31.20 -2.94 18.72
N THR A 223 -31.40 -3.04 17.40
CA THR A 223 -32.70 -3.26 16.77
C THR A 223 -32.57 -4.24 15.61
N ASP A 224 -33.47 -5.21 15.56
CA ASP A 224 -33.45 -6.26 14.54
C ASP A 224 -34.54 -6.08 13.47
N LEU A 225 -35.54 -5.22 13.72
CA LEU A 225 -36.67 -4.95 12.81
C LEU A 225 -36.42 -3.68 12.01
N PHE A 226 -36.54 -3.78 10.68
CA PHE A 226 -36.28 -2.70 9.75
C PHE A 226 -37.47 -2.44 8.82
N SER A 227 -37.57 -1.18 8.37
CA SER A 227 -38.51 -0.72 7.35
C SER A 227 -37.75 0.08 6.30
N THR A 228 -37.95 -0.21 5.02
CA THR A 228 -37.37 0.61 3.93
C THR A 228 -38.22 1.85 3.66
N GLY A 229 -37.57 2.95 3.28
CA GLY A 229 -38.22 4.19 2.86
C GLY A 229 -38.74 4.15 1.42
N ASN A 230 -38.15 3.32 0.56
CA ASN A 230 -38.61 3.15 -0.83
C ASN A 230 -38.29 1.74 -1.38
N ILE A 231 -38.67 1.51 -2.64
CA ILE A 231 -38.48 0.22 -3.34
C ILE A 231 -37.03 0.00 -3.78
N ASP A 232 -36.29 1.06 -4.14
CA ASP A 232 -34.90 0.96 -4.57
C ASP A 232 -33.99 0.54 -3.40
N GLU A 233 -34.23 1.10 -2.22
CA GLU A 233 -33.56 0.73 -0.97
C GLU A 233 -33.83 -0.75 -0.60
N TRP A 234 -35.03 -1.26 -0.86
CA TRP A 234 -35.31 -2.69 -0.69
C TRP A 234 -34.52 -3.56 -1.68
N TYR A 235 -34.48 -3.19 -2.96
CA TYR A 235 -33.71 -3.93 -3.94
C TYR A 235 -32.21 -3.91 -3.65
N GLU A 236 -31.68 -2.80 -3.12
CA GLU A 236 -30.31 -2.71 -2.63
C GLU A 236 -30.08 -3.73 -1.50
N VAL A 237 -30.88 -3.69 -0.43
CA VAL A 237 -30.79 -4.64 0.70
C VAL A 237 -30.92 -6.09 0.22
N LYS A 238 -31.91 -6.40 -0.61
CA LYS A 238 -32.14 -7.74 -1.17
C LYS A 238 -30.92 -8.25 -1.91
N ASN A 239 -30.35 -7.43 -2.81
CA ASN A 239 -29.18 -7.82 -3.59
C ASN A 239 -27.94 -8.03 -2.70
N GLU A 240 -27.73 -7.18 -1.69
CA GLU A 240 -26.63 -7.32 -0.74
C GLU A 240 -26.77 -8.61 0.10
N VAL A 241 -27.97 -8.90 0.60
CA VAL A 241 -28.25 -10.10 1.40
C VAL A 241 -28.08 -11.38 0.58
N LEU A 242 -28.67 -11.43 -0.63
CA LEU A 242 -28.53 -12.61 -1.51
C LEU A 242 -27.07 -12.83 -1.92
N LEU A 243 -26.33 -11.76 -2.19
CA LEU A 243 -24.90 -11.83 -2.48
C LEU A 243 -24.12 -12.35 -1.27
N PHE A 244 -24.42 -11.87 -0.06
CA PHE A 244 -23.80 -12.32 1.18
C PHE A 244 -24.04 -13.82 1.40
N GLU A 245 -25.29 -14.27 1.33
CA GLU A 245 -25.66 -15.67 1.54
C GLU A 245 -25.02 -16.59 0.48
N SER A 246 -24.94 -16.14 -0.77
CA SER A 246 -24.23 -16.83 -1.85
C SER A 246 -22.72 -16.96 -1.58
N ILE A 247 -22.04 -15.87 -1.19
CA ILE A 247 -20.59 -15.87 -0.95
C ILE A 247 -20.20 -16.79 0.21
N PHE A 248 -21.00 -16.80 1.28
CA PHE A 248 -20.70 -17.59 2.48
C PHE A 248 -21.42 -18.95 2.53
N ASN A 249 -22.06 -19.35 1.42
CA ASN A 249 -22.80 -20.62 1.28
C ASN A 249 -23.86 -20.84 2.36
N PHE A 250 -24.59 -19.78 2.74
CA PHE A 250 -25.78 -19.91 3.57
C PHE A 250 -26.99 -20.04 2.69
N SER A 251 -27.85 -21.02 2.98
CA SER A 251 -29.09 -21.20 2.22
C SER A 251 -30.16 -20.20 2.66
N PHE A 252 -30.23 -19.92 3.98
CA PHE A 252 -31.10 -18.93 4.61
C PHE A 252 -30.47 -18.58 5.95
N GLY A 253 -30.29 -17.30 6.28
CA GLY A 253 -29.79 -16.99 7.61
C GLY A 253 -29.58 -15.52 7.96
N PHE A 254 -29.53 -14.61 7.00
CA PHE A 254 -29.30 -13.19 7.32
C PHE A 254 -30.59 -12.46 7.69
N ILE A 255 -31.65 -12.68 6.92
CA ILE A 255 -33.03 -12.25 7.21
C ILE A 255 -33.83 -13.46 7.73
N ILE A 256 -34.71 -13.25 8.70
CA ILE A 256 -35.53 -14.33 9.29
C ILE A 256 -36.63 -14.76 8.33
N GLU A 257 -37.32 -13.80 7.73
CA GLU A 257 -38.39 -14.02 6.76
C GLU A 257 -37.84 -14.35 5.36
N ASP A 258 -38.61 -15.09 4.56
CA ASP A 258 -38.27 -15.33 3.16
C ASP A 258 -38.43 -14.02 2.35
N VAL A 259 -37.51 -13.77 1.44
CA VAL A 259 -37.51 -12.58 0.58
C VAL A 259 -38.77 -12.53 -0.28
N GLU A 260 -39.25 -13.67 -0.79
CA GLU A 260 -40.49 -13.77 -1.56
C GLU A 260 -41.71 -13.43 -0.69
N ASP A 261 -41.76 -13.91 0.55
CA ASP A 261 -42.85 -13.61 1.49
C ASP A 261 -42.93 -12.12 1.83
N ILE A 262 -41.78 -11.46 1.98
CA ILE A 262 -41.69 -10.02 2.23
C ILE A 262 -42.25 -9.25 1.02
N GLU A 263 -41.84 -9.61 -0.19
CA GLU A 263 -42.29 -8.97 -1.43
C GLU A 263 -43.79 -9.18 -1.65
N ASP A 264 -44.28 -10.42 -1.50
CA ASP A 264 -45.70 -10.75 -1.64
C ASP A 264 -46.57 -9.98 -0.63
N LYS A 265 -46.11 -9.83 0.61
CA LYS A 265 -46.81 -9.01 1.59
C LYS A 265 -46.86 -7.54 1.17
N TYR A 266 -45.73 -6.97 0.73
CA TYR A 266 -45.68 -5.60 0.26
C TYR A 266 -46.62 -5.36 -0.93
N PHE A 267 -46.58 -6.22 -1.95
CA PHE A 267 -47.42 -6.05 -3.14
C PHE A 267 -48.91 -6.21 -2.83
N ARG A 268 -49.29 -7.16 -1.95
CA ARG A 268 -50.68 -7.27 -1.47
C ARG A 268 -51.15 -6.02 -0.72
N ASP A 269 -50.30 -5.45 0.14
CA ASP A 269 -50.64 -4.22 0.86
C ASP A 269 -50.65 -3.00 -0.08
N LEU A 270 -49.83 -3.00 -1.13
CA LEU A 270 -49.78 -1.95 -2.14
C LEU A 270 -51.04 -1.95 -3.03
N GLU A 271 -51.54 -3.13 -3.39
CA GLU A 271 -52.83 -3.28 -4.07
C GLU A 271 -53.95 -2.68 -3.23
N ARG A 272 -54.00 -2.99 -1.92
CA ARG A 272 -54.98 -2.41 -0.98
C ARG A 272 -54.85 -0.90 -0.89
N TYR A 273 -53.63 -0.38 -0.78
CA TYR A 273 -53.35 1.06 -0.76
C TYR A 273 -53.84 1.78 -2.03
N ASN A 274 -53.68 1.16 -3.20
CA ASN A 274 -54.01 1.74 -4.50
C ASN A 274 -55.50 1.61 -4.89
N THR A 275 -56.33 0.97 -4.06
CA THR A 275 -57.78 0.90 -4.30
C THR A 275 -58.41 2.30 -4.36
N GLU A 276 -59.39 2.47 -5.25
CA GLU A 276 -60.11 3.75 -5.36
C GLU A 276 -60.81 4.14 -4.05
N GLU A 277 -61.33 3.15 -3.31
CA GLU A 277 -61.91 3.34 -1.98
C GLU A 277 -60.90 3.94 -0.98
N ASN A 278 -59.66 3.43 -0.96
CA ASN A 278 -58.63 3.97 -0.07
C ASN A 278 -58.19 5.39 -0.49
N LYS A 279 -58.07 5.66 -1.80
CA LYS A 279 -57.76 7.01 -2.30
C LYS A 279 -58.86 8.01 -1.94
N GLU A 280 -60.12 7.61 -2.07
CA GLU A 280 -61.27 8.41 -1.69
C GLU A 280 -61.26 8.68 -0.18
N ASN A 281 -61.05 7.66 0.66
CA ASN A 281 -60.94 7.82 2.11
C ASN A 281 -59.81 8.77 2.52
N VAL A 282 -58.65 8.70 1.87
CA VAL A 282 -57.53 9.63 2.09
C VAL A 282 -57.91 11.06 1.69
N CYS A 283 -58.52 11.24 0.51
CA CYS A 283 -58.96 12.54 0.01
C CYS A 283 -59.98 13.18 0.96
N VAL A 284 -61.02 12.43 1.34
CA VAL A 284 -62.06 12.89 2.27
C VAL A 284 -61.46 13.20 3.66
N SER A 285 -60.50 12.41 4.15
CA SER A 285 -59.81 12.70 5.41
C SER A 285 -58.99 13.99 5.33
N MET A 286 -58.34 14.28 4.19
CA MET A 286 -57.61 15.53 3.97
C MET A 286 -58.56 16.73 3.93
N ASP A 287 -59.64 16.65 3.15
CA ASP A 287 -60.66 17.70 3.08
C ASP A 287 -61.27 18.00 4.46
N LYS A 288 -61.57 16.94 5.24
CA LYS A 288 -62.09 17.10 6.61
C LYS A 288 -61.08 17.70 7.56
N LYS A 289 -59.79 17.41 7.41
CA LYS A 289 -58.72 18.04 8.19
C LYS A 289 -58.59 19.53 7.84
N GLU A 290 -58.70 19.91 6.57
CA GLU A 290 -58.70 21.31 6.15
C GLU A 290 -59.93 22.07 6.68
N GLU A 291 -61.13 21.48 6.56
CA GLU A 291 -62.37 22.03 7.14
C GLU A 291 -62.24 22.20 8.66
N TYR A 292 -61.64 21.23 9.35
CA TYR A 292 -61.39 21.27 10.78
C TYR A 292 -60.48 22.44 11.18
N GLU A 293 -59.35 22.63 10.50
CA GLU A 293 -58.43 23.74 10.77
C GLU A 293 -59.07 25.11 10.48
N LEU A 294 -59.90 25.20 9.43
CA LEU A 294 -60.66 26.42 9.11
C LEU A 294 -61.66 26.76 10.22
N TRP A 295 -62.44 25.80 10.71
CA TRP A 295 -63.40 26.03 11.79
C TRP A 295 -62.72 26.30 13.14
N LEU A 296 -61.54 25.70 13.38
CA LEU A 296 -60.77 25.97 14.59
C LEU A 296 -60.27 27.41 14.60
N SER A 297 -59.78 27.87 13.45
CA SER A 297 -59.36 29.26 13.24
C SER A 297 -60.54 30.22 13.42
N GLU A 298 -61.69 29.92 12.81
CA GLU A 298 -62.93 30.71 12.96
C GLU A 298 -63.37 30.82 14.42
N LEU A 299 -63.31 29.72 15.17
CA LEU A 299 -63.66 29.69 16.60
C LEU A 299 -62.73 30.56 17.44
N ILE A 300 -61.42 30.48 17.18
CA ILE A 300 -60.38 31.26 17.87
C ILE A 300 -60.59 32.76 17.59
N GLU A 301 -60.76 33.15 16.33
CA GLU A 301 -60.98 34.54 15.94
C GLU A 301 -62.25 35.13 16.57
N ILE A 302 -63.35 34.36 16.56
CA ILE A 302 -64.61 34.80 17.17
C ILE A 302 -64.44 34.97 18.69
N GLN A 303 -63.72 34.07 19.36
CA GLN A 303 -63.45 34.15 20.79
C GLN A 303 -62.55 35.34 21.15
N GLU A 304 -61.45 35.55 20.41
CA GLU A 304 -60.53 36.68 20.63
C GLU A 304 -61.21 38.02 20.38
N ALA A 305 -62.02 38.13 19.32
CA ALA A 305 -62.82 39.34 19.04
C ALA A 305 -63.85 39.61 20.15
N PHE A 306 -64.44 38.57 20.73
CA PHE A 306 -65.39 38.72 21.83
C PHE A 306 -64.71 39.16 23.13
N VAL A 307 -63.60 38.53 23.52
CA VAL A 307 -62.84 38.87 24.73
C VAL A 307 -62.21 40.26 24.63
N SER A 308 -61.77 40.69 23.44
CA SER A 308 -61.21 42.03 23.23
C SER A 308 -62.27 43.13 23.22
N ALA A 309 -63.46 42.88 22.68
CA ALA A 309 -64.57 43.83 22.66
C ALA A 309 -65.34 43.90 23.99
N PHE A 310 -65.21 42.89 24.85
CA PHE A 310 -66.06 42.72 26.02
C PHE A 310 -65.34 42.08 27.21
N SER A 311 -65.15 42.85 28.29
CA SER A 311 -64.65 42.35 29.59
C SER A 311 -65.76 42.47 30.65
N GLY A 312 -66.20 41.32 31.17
CA GLY A 312 -67.14 41.25 32.30
C GLY A 312 -66.48 40.56 33.49
N GLU A 313 -66.73 41.05 34.70
CA GLU A 313 -66.23 40.44 35.96
C GLU A 313 -67.26 39.52 36.63
N ASP A 314 -68.47 39.39 36.06
CA ASP A 314 -69.53 38.55 36.61
C ASP A 314 -69.18 37.05 36.47
N GLU A 315 -69.66 36.25 37.42
CA GLU A 315 -69.37 34.81 37.52
C GLU A 315 -69.74 34.04 36.24
N ASP A 316 -70.86 34.39 35.60
CA ASP A 316 -71.32 33.84 34.32
C ASP A 316 -70.30 34.08 33.19
N TRP A 317 -69.60 35.23 33.18
CA TRP A 317 -68.59 35.54 32.18
C TRP A 317 -67.35 34.66 32.38
N LEU A 318 -66.80 34.62 33.60
CA LEU A 318 -65.57 33.89 33.94
C LEU A 318 -65.70 32.39 33.69
N VAL A 319 -66.83 31.81 34.09
CA VAL A 319 -67.09 30.38 33.88
C VAL A 319 -67.20 30.08 32.38
N THR A 320 -67.97 30.88 31.64
CA THR A 320 -68.24 30.64 30.22
C THR A 320 -67.00 30.81 29.34
N THR A 321 -66.22 31.86 29.52
CA THR A 321 -64.98 32.07 28.75
C THR A 321 -63.95 30.99 29.06
N SER A 322 -63.79 30.60 30.33
CA SER A 322 -62.89 29.50 30.70
C SER A 322 -63.27 28.16 30.08
N GLU A 323 -64.57 27.86 29.94
CA GLU A 323 -65.05 26.63 29.29
C GLU A 323 -64.84 26.69 27.76
N ILE A 324 -64.98 27.86 27.12
CA ILE A 324 -64.66 28.06 25.69
C ILE A 324 -63.16 27.87 25.45
N ASP A 325 -62.32 28.45 26.28
CA ASP A 325 -60.86 28.34 26.13
C ASP A 325 -60.37 26.90 26.38
N ARG A 326 -61.01 26.17 27.29
CA ARG A 326 -60.78 24.72 27.46
C ARG A 326 -61.22 23.93 26.24
N ALA A 327 -62.36 24.25 25.63
CA ALA A 327 -62.81 23.62 24.40
C ALA A 327 -61.82 23.87 23.24
N ILE A 328 -61.39 25.12 23.05
CA ILE A 328 -60.36 25.49 22.06
C ILE A 328 -59.06 24.73 22.32
N SER A 329 -58.61 24.64 23.57
CA SER A 329 -57.40 23.90 23.94
C SER A 329 -57.52 22.39 23.64
N SER A 330 -58.69 21.81 23.88
CA SER A 330 -58.99 20.40 23.54
C SER A 330 -58.92 20.16 22.03
N PHE A 331 -59.48 21.07 21.23
CA PHE A 331 -59.45 20.99 19.77
C PHE A 331 -58.04 21.25 19.19
N LYS A 332 -57.26 22.17 19.76
CA LYS A 332 -55.83 22.33 19.40
C LYS A 332 -55.03 21.04 19.61
N ASN A 333 -55.37 20.28 20.65
CA ASN A 333 -54.77 18.97 20.94
C ASN A 333 -55.43 17.80 20.18
N LYS A 334 -56.29 18.07 19.18
CA LYS A 334 -57.03 17.06 18.38
C LYS A 334 -57.76 16.03 19.24
N SER A 335 -58.34 16.49 20.35
CA SER A 335 -59.01 15.63 21.33
C SER A 335 -60.47 16.04 21.49
N ILE A 336 -61.36 15.04 21.60
CA ILE A 336 -62.80 15.28 21.78
C ILE A 336 -63.05 15.94 23.14
N TYR A 337 -63.61 17.15 23.12
CA TYR A 337 -63.99 17.87 24.34
C TYR A 337 -65.11 17.12 25.08
N LYS A 338 -64.85 16.62 26.29
CA LYS A 338 -65.79 15.73 27.01
C LYS A 338 -67.01 16.46 27.60
N LYS A 339 -66.94 17.78 27.85
CA LYS A 339 -68.04 18.60 28.41
C LYS A 339 -68.86 19.31 27.31
N ASN A 340 -69.12 18.64 26.20
CA ASN A 340 -69.83 19.22 25.05
C ASN A 340 -71.28 19.66 25.34
N GLU A 341 -71.91 19.13 26.40
CA GLU A 341 -73.26 19.53 26.82
C GLU A 341 -73.37 21.03 27.12
N TYR A 342 -72.28 21.67 27.55
CA TYR A 342 -72.22 23.12 27.82
C TYR A 342 -72.50 23.97 26.57
N PHE A 343 -72.12 23.48 25.40
CA PHE A 343 -72.30 24.17 24.12
C PHE A 343 -73.53 23.68 23.35
N THR A 344 -74.02 22.46 23.60
CA THR A 344 -75.11 21.87 22.80
C THR A 344 -76.49 21.95 23.46
N ASP A 345 -76.56 22.18 24.77
CA ASP A 345 -77.84 22.28 25.48
C ASP A 345 -78.42 23.71 25.41
N SER A 346 -79.45 23.87 24.57
CA SER A 346 -80.17 25.14 24.41
C SER A 346 -80.84 25.61 25.70
N SER A 347 -81.10 24.72 26.67
CA SER A 347 -81.64 25.08 27.98
C SER A 347 -80.60 25.71 28.91
N LEU A 348 -79.32 25.35 28.78
CA LEU A 348 -78.21 25.94 29.52
C LEU A 348 -77.85 27.32 28.97
N ILE A 349 -77.75 27.46 27.64
CA ILE A 349 -77.51 28.75 26.98
C ILE A 349 -78.62 29.77 27.32
N ASN A 350 -79.88 29.31 27.42
CA ASN A 350 -81.01 30.17 27.75
C ASN A 350 -81.09 30.61 29.22
N LYS A 351 -80.31 30.01 30.12
CA LYS A 351 -80.23 30.42 31.53
C LYS A 351 -79.23 31.56 31.78
N ILE A 352 -78.36 31.85 30.81
CA ILE A 352 -77.30 32.88 30.96
C ILE A 352 -77.90 34.28 30.95
N SER A 353 -77.77 34.98 32.07
CA SER A 353 -78.37 36.29 32.35
C SER A 353 -77.97 37.35 31.31
N ASP A 354 -76.71 37.34 30.89
CA ASP A 354 -76.16 38.30 29.95
C ASP A 354 -76.50 37.96 28.49
N ARG A 355 -77.24 38.87 27.85
CA ARG A 355 -77.65 38.77 26.44
C ARG A 355 -76.46 38.74 25.47
N ARG A 356 -75.33 39.38 25.80
CA ARG A 356 -74.12 39.44 24.95
C ARG A 356 -73.39 38.10 24.94
N LEU A 357 -73.14 37.52 26.12
CA LEU A 357 -72.62 36.16 26.29
C LEU A 357 -73.52 35.11 25.62
N ARG A 358 -74.83 35.23 25.79
CA ARG A 358 -75.81 34.34 25.14
C ARG A 358 -75.71 34.39 23.61
N ASN A 359 -75.62 35.58 23.03
CA ASN A 359 -75.48 35.75 21.58
C ASN A 359 -74.14 35.19 21.07
N HIS A 360 -73.06 35.34 21.83
CA HIS A 360 -71.75 34.75 21.51
C HIS A 360 -71.79 33.22 21.51
N LEU A 361 -72.37 32.61 22.54
CA LEU A 361 -72.56 31.17 22.61
C LEU A 361 -73.41 30.63 21.46
N ILE A 362 -74.50 31.32 21.10
CA ILE A 362 -75.32 30.96 19.93
C ILE A 362 -74.48 30.99 18.64
N LYS A 363 -73.52 31.92 18.53
CA LYS A 363 -72.64 32.05 17.36
C LYS A 363 -71.59 30.93 17.29
N ILE A 364 -70.97 30.55 18.40
CA ILE A 364 -69.89 29.54 18.41
C ILE A 364 -70.38 28.10 18.50
N THR A 365 -71.59 27.87 19.04
CA THR A 365 -72.17 26.52 19.21
C THR A 365 -72.20 25.70 17.91
N PRO A 366 -72.63 26.24 16.76
CA PRO A 366 -72.58 25.51 15.49
C PRO A 366 -71.15 25.12 15.07
N ILE A 367 -70.15 25.96 15.36
CA ILE A 367 -68.75 25.75 15.00
C ILE A 367 -68.15 24.64 15.87
N VAL A 368 -68.39 24.67 17.19
CA VAL A 368 -67.98 23.62 18.13
C VAL A 368 -68.56 22.26 17.74
N LYS A 369 -69.83 22.23 17.31
CA LYS A 369 -70.46 20.99 16.81
C LYS A 369 -69.78 20.47 15.54
N LYS A 370 -69.53 21.33 14.57
CA LYS A 370 -68.81 20.98 13.33
C LYS A 370 -67.41 20.43 13.60
N LEU A 371 -66.64 21.04 14.51
CA LEU A 371 -65.31 20.58 14.92
C LEU A 371 -65.33 19.17 15.53
N LYS A 372 -66.31 18.91 16.40
CA LYS A 372 -66.50 17.58 17.01
C LYS A 372 -66.84 16.53 15.96
N ASP A 373 -67.82 16.82 15.10
CA ASP A 373 -68.27 15.89 14.07
C ASP A 373 -67.12 15.58 13.09
N ALA A 374 -66.31 16.58 12.71
CA ALA A 374 -65.11 16.37 11.91
C ALA A 374 -64.06 15.51 12.59
N LEU A 375 -63.77 15.69 13.89
CA LEU A 375 -62.81 14.82 14.60
C LEU A 375 -63.25 13.36 14.60
N ILE A 376 -64.53 13.10 14.85
CA ILE A 376 -65.09 11.73 14.85
C ILE A 376 -64.93 11.13 13.45
N THR A 377 -65.33 11.86 12.41
CA THR A 377 -65.18 11.42 11.01
C THR A 377 -63.70 11.21 10.63
N ILE A 378 -62.80 12.08 11.07
CA ILE A 378 -61.35 11.93 10.83
C ILE A 378 -60.82 10.67 11.51
N ASP A 379 -61.21 10.39 12.74
CA ASP A 379 -60.79 9.18 13.48
C ASP A 379 -61.34 7.90 12.84
N GLU A 380 -62.62 7.91 12.42
CA GLU A 380 -63.24 6.81 11.67
C GLU A 380 -62.51 6.57 10.35
N LEU A 381 -62.25 7.61 9.56
CA LEU A 381 -61.53 7.51 8.29
C LEU A 381 -60.08 7.07 8.50
N ASN A 382 -59.37 7.59 9.50
CA ASN A 382 -58.00 7.17 9.80
C ASN A 382 -57.91 5.67 10.14
N SER A 383 -58.99 5.08 10.69
CA SER A 383 -59.05 3.64 10.97
C SER A 383 -59.28 2.77 9.72
N LEU A 384 -59.84 3.36 8.66
CA LEU A 384 -60.12 2.69 7.38
C LEU A 384 -59.02 2.90 6.34
N ILE A 385 -58.22 3.98 6.48
CA ILE A 385 -57.13 4.30 5.57
C ILE A 385 -55.99 3.29 5.72
N VAL A 386 -55.70 2.61 4.62
CA VAL A 386 -54.47 1.84 4.45
C VAL A 386 -53.37 2.84 4.13
N VAL A 387 -52.34 2.89 4.97
CA VAL A 387 -51.15 3.71 4.73
C VAL A 387 -50.27 3.09 3.64
N ARG A 388 -49.46 3.91 2.98
CA ARG A 388 -48.52 3.43 1.97
C ARG A 388 -47.61 2.35 2.58
N PRO A 389 -47.54 1.13 2.01
CA PRO A 389 -46.75 0.06 2.57
C PRO A 389 -45.25 0.34 2.42
N THR A 390 -44.47 -0.32 3.28
CA THR A 390 -43.01 -0.35 3.26
C THR A 390 -42.55 -1.80 3.33
N PHE A 391 -41.38 -2.12 2.80
CA PHE A 391 -40.80 -3.44 2.99
C PHE A 391 -40.34 -3.55 4.45
N LYS A 392 -40.80 -4.59 5.14
CA LYS A 392 -40.47 -4.85 6.55
C LYS A 392 -39.77 -6.20 6.65
N PHE A 393 -38.62 -6.21 7.31
CA PHE A 393 -37.80 -7.41 7.45
C PHE A 393 -37.09 -7.44 8.81
N THR A 394 -36.77 -8.63 9.29
CA THR A 394 -36.09 -8.84 10.56
C THR A 394 -34.73 -9.49 10.33
N LEU A 395 -33.66 -8.85 10.82
CA LEU A 395 -32.33 -9.45 10.82
C LEU A 395 -32.25 -10.59 11.82
N ASN A 396 -31.61 -11.69 11.43
CA ASN A 396 -31.36 -12.82 12.31
C ASN A 396 -30.12 -12.55 13.20
N SER A 397 -30.28 -11.65 14.17
CA SER A 397 -29.20 -11.23 15.07
C SER A 397 -28.56 -12.39 15.84
N CYS A 398 -29.35 -13.42 16.17
CA CYS A 398 -28.86 -14.64 16.82
C CYS A 398 -27.91 -15.44 15.91
N PHE A 399 -28.27 -15.64 14.64
CA PHE A 399 -27.41 -16.31 13.67
C PHE A 399 -26.12 -15.52 13.40
N ILE A 400 -26.23 -14.21 13.15
CA ILE A 400 -25.09 -13.34 12.89
C ILE A 400 -24.10 -13.39 14.07
N ARG A 401 -24.60 -13.31 15.31
CA ARG A 401 -23.77 -13.46 16.53
C ARG A 401 -23.11 -14.83 16.61
N ALA A 402 -23.89 -15.91 16.45
CA ALA A 402 -23.37 -17.27 16.56
C ALA A 402 -22.29 -17.58 15.52
N GLU A 403 -22.46 -17.11 14.28
CA GLU A 403 -21.47 -17.31 13.21
C GLU A 403 -20.19 -16.50 13.47
N LEU A 404 -20.29 -15.27 13.99
CA LEU A 404 -19.13 -14.50 14.41
C LEU A 404 -18.40 -15.11 15.62
N ASP A 405 -19.14 -15.60 16.62
CA ASP A 405 -18.57 -16.28 17.79
C ASP A 405 -17.83 -17.57 17.39
N ARG A 406 -18.37 -18.30 16.41
CA ARG A 406 -17.70 -19.47 15.82
C ARG A 406 -16.37 -19.08 15.17
N ARG A 407 -16.38 -18.05 14.32
CA ARG A 407 -15.19 -17.57 13.60
C ARG A 407 -14.10 -17.04 14.52
N THR A 408 -14.46 -16.27 15.55
CA THR A 408 -13.49 -15.79 16.56
C THR A 408 -12.89 -16.93 17.36
N SER A 409 -13.69 -17.91 17.76
CA SER A 409 -13.22 -19.08 18.50
C SER A 409 -12.24 -19.91 17.67
N GLU A 410 -12.55 -20.13 16.38
CA GLU A 410 -11.65 -20.79 15.43
C GLU A 410 -10.36 -20.00 15.22
N TYR A 411 -10.46 -18.67 15.04
CA TYR A 411 -9.31 -17.79 14.89
C TYR A 411 -8.36 -17.89 16.09
N ARG A 412 -8.87 -17.76 17.32
CA ARG A 412 -8.08 -17.88 18.56
C ARG A 412 -7.41 -19.24 18.69
N SER A 413 -8.11 -20.31 18.31
CA SER A 413 -7.57 -21.67 18.33
C SER A 413 -6.40 -21.83 17.36
N TYR A 414 -6.55 -21.39 16.10
CA TYR A 414 -5.46 -21.42 15.14
C TYR A 414 -4.31 -20.52 15.53
N LEU A 415 -4.58 -19.32 16.04
CA LEU A 415 -3.56 -18.38 16.52
C LEU A 415 -2.65 -19.06 17.55
N SER A 416 -3.24 -19.75 18.54
CA SER A 416 -2.48 -20.50 19.54
C SER A 416 -1.65 -21.63 18.92
N LEU A 417 -2.17 -22.33 17.92
CA LEU A 417 -1.47 -23.42 17.23
C LEU A 417 -0.29 -22.91 16.39
N ILE A 418 -0.49 -21.81 15.66
CA ILE A 418 0.52 -21.20 14.80
C ILE A 418 1.66 -20.64 15.64
N ASN A 419 1.35 -19.91 16.72
CA ASN A 419 2.36 -19.37 17.63
C ASN A 419 3.14 -20.46 18.38
N ALA A 420 2.59 -21.67 18.50
CA ALA A 420 3.28 -22.84 19.05
C ALA A 420 4.19 -23.56 18.02
N GLY A 421 4.30 -23.07 16.78
CA GLY A 421 5.18 -23.63 15.75
C GLY A 421 4.55 -24.72 14.90
N SER A 422 3.24 -24.63 14.60
CA SER A 422 2.57 -25.61 13.74
C SER A 422 3.04 -25.57 12.28
N GLY A 423 3.02 -26.72 11.59
CA GLY A 423 3.54 -26.86 10.22
C GLY A 423 2.71 -26.17 9.12
N LEU A 424 3.26 -26.16 7.90
CA LEU A 424 2.73 -25.45 6.72
C LEU A 424 1.25 -25.73 6.40
N PHE A 425 0.75 -26.95 6.67
CA PHE A 425 -0.65 -27.30 6.44
C PHE A 425 -1.60 -26.46 7.31
N ASN A 426 -1.29 -26.34 8.61
CA ASN A 426 -2.09 -25.55 9.54
C ASN A 426 -1.98 -24.06 9.21
N LEU A 427 -0.82 -23.60 8.77
CA LEU A 427 -0.64 -22.23 8.29
C LEU A 427 -1.53 -21.91 7.08
N LYS A 428 -1.55 -22.78 6.06
CA LYS A 428 -2.41 -22.59 4.89
C LYS A 428 -3.89 -22.49 5.28
N ARG A 429 -4.34 -23.38 6.17
CA ARG A 429 -5.72 -23.38 6.67
C ARG A 429 -6.01 -22.12 7.47
N PHE A 430 -5.13 -21.73 8.40
CA PHE A 430 -5.26 -20.51 9.18
C PHE A 430 -5.42 -19.27 8.29
N LEU A 431 -4.57 -19.10 7.27
CA LEU A 431 -4.65 -17.97 6.34
C LEU A 431 -5.97 -17.95 5.58
N HIS A 432 -6.43 -19.12 5.11
CA HIS A 432 -7.69 -19.24 4.38
C HIS A 432 -8.90 -18.89 5.26
N GLU A 433 -9.01 -19.50 6.45
CA GLU A 433 -10.12 -19.25 7.38
C GLU A 433 -10.12 -17.80 7.90
N THR A 434 -8.93 -17.23 8.12
CA THR A 434 -8.78 -15.83 8.52
C THR A 434 -9.28 -14.90 7.43
N LYS A 435 -8.90 -15.14 6.16
CA LYS A 435 -9.41 -14.35 5.02
C LYS A 435 -10.93 -14.41 4.95
N ILE A 436 -11.54 -15.60 5.00
CA ILE A 436 -13.00 -15.76 4.93
C ILE A 436 -13.67 -15.00 6.09
N SER A 437 -13.13 -15.09 7.30
CA SER A 437 -13.71 -14.47 8.48
C SER A 437 -13.60 -12.94 8.46
N LEU A 438 -12.50 -12.40 7.94
CA LEU A 438 -12.34 -10.96 7.74
C LEU A 438 -13.27 -10.44 6.64
N ASN A 439 -13.41 -11.17 5.53
CA ASN A 439 -14.36 -10.85 4.46
C ASN A 439 -15.80 -10.83 4.96
N TYR A 440 -16.17 -11.74 5.87
CA TYR A 440 -17.48 -11.76 6.49
C TYR A 440 -17.77 -10.45 7.24
N ILE A 441 -16.84 -9.99 8.06
CA ILE A 441 -16.98 -8.72 8.80
C ILE A 441 -16.94 -7.51 7.85
N GLU A 442 -16.07 -7.52 6.84
CA GLU A 442 -15.99 -6.45 5.85
C GLU A 442 -17.30 -6.30 5.09
N PHE A 443 -17.92 -7.41 4.68
CA PHE A 443 -19.20 -7.39 4.00
C PHE A 443 -20.29 -6.84 4.92
N ILE A 444 -20.35 -7.25 6.19
CA ILE A 444 -21.31 -6.71 7.17
C ILE A 444 -21.16 -5.18 7.30
N LYS A 445 -19.93 -4.68 7.35
CA LYS A 445 -19.66 -3.23 7.42
C LYS A 445 -20.00 -2.47 6.14
N ARG A 446 -20.14 -3.17 5.01
CA ARG A 446 -20.38 -2.57 3.69
C ARG A 446 -21.87 -2.47 3.34
N PHE A 447 -22.75 -3.19 4.01
CA PHE A 447 -24.20 -3.09 3.77
C PHE A 447 -24.68 -1.64 3.76
N SER A 448 -25.79 -1.41 3.08
CA SER A 448 -26.53 -0.14 3.07
C SER A 448 -26.59 0.51 4.46
N PRO A 449 -26.55 1.85 4.55
CA PRO A 449 -26.57 2.58 5.82
C PRO A 449 -27.70 2.17 6.77
N LEU A 450 -28.81 1.66 6.22
CA LEU A 450 -29.94 1.09 6.95
C LEU A 450 -29.49 -0.04 7.90
N ILE A 451 -28.66 -0.97 7.42
CA ILE A 451 -28.18 -2.12 8.21
C ILE A 451 -26.86 -1.78 8.91
N SER A 452 -25.89 -1.19 8.19
CA SER A 452 -24.55 -0.91 8.73
C SER A 452 -24.55 0.17 9.81
N GLY A 453 -25.53 1.08 9.82
CA GLY A 453 -25.70 2.08 10.88
C GLY A 453 -26.14 1.49 12.22
N VAL A 454 -26.73 0.30 12.22
CA VAL A 454 -27.24 -0.37 13.44
C VAL A 454 -26.23 -1.39 13.98
N ILE A 455 -25.51 -2.07 13.10
CA ILE A 455 -24.52 -3.07 13.50
C ILE A 455 -23.21 -2.37 13.88
N THR A 456 -22.86 -2.43 15.16
CA THR A 456 -21.64 -1.82 15.68
C THR A 456 -20.67 -2.87 16.21
N PHE A 457 -19.38 -2.62 15.98
CA PHE A 457 -18.27 -3.47 16.43
C PHE A 457 -17.43 -2.68 17.43
N GLU A 458 -17.39 -3.13 18.67
CA GLU A 458 -16.54 -2.55 19.72
C GLU A 458 -15.28 -3.40 19.87
N ASN A 459 -14.10 -2.77 19.72
CA ASN A 459 -12.80 -3.41 19.97
C ASN A 459 -12.39 -3.23 21.43
N ASN A 460 -11.87 -4.29 22.03
CA ASN A 460 -11.20 -4.22 23.32
C ASN A 460 -9.71 -3.83 23.14
N GLU A 461 -9.03 -3.48 24.23
CA GLU A 461 -7.63 -2.98 24.19
C GLU A 461 -6.58 -4.04 23.80
N ASN A 462 -6.95 -5.32 23.74
CA ASN A 462 -6.00 -6.39 23.46
C ASN A 462 -5.71 -6.52 21.96
N GLU A 463 -4.43 -6.49 21.59
CA GLU A 463 -3.97 -6.71 20.22
C GLU A 463 -3.60 -8.18 19.98
N ASP A 464 -4.02 -8.73 18.85
CA ASP A 464 -3.58 -10.01 18.34
C ASP A 464 -2.15 -9.93 17.77
N ARG A 465 -1.42 -11.04 17.90
CA ARG A 465 -0.03 -11.15 17.42
C ARG A 465 0.24 -12.56 16.93
N VAL A 466 0.55 -12.68 15.65
CA VAL A 466 0.96 -13.95 15.04
C VAL A 466 2.47 -13.96 14.92
N SER A 467 3.12 -14.84 15.70
CA SER A 467 4.57 -14.97 15.78
C SER A 467 5.07 -16.00 14.76
N ILE A 468 5.00 -15.66 13.48
CA ILE A 468 5.53 -16.47 12.37
C ILE A 468 6.37 -15.62 11.42
N SER A 469 7.32 -16.24 10.73
CA SER A 469 8.07 -15.55 9.69
C SER A 469 7.12 -15.12 8.56
N PRO A 470 7.21 -13.87 8.08
CA PRO A 470 6.51 -13.45 6.87
C PRO A 470 6.84 -14.36 5.69
N HIS A 471 8.07 -14.89 5.61
CA HIS A 471 8.51 -15.75 4.51
C HIS A 471 7.73 -17.07 4.47
N ASP A 472 7.31 -17.60 5.62
CA ASP A 472 6.48 -18.81 5.68
C ASP A 472 5.10 -18.54 5.08
N ILE A 473 4.52 -17.37 5.36
CA ILE A 473 3.24 -16.92 4.80
C ILE A 473 3.39 -16.73 3.29
N LEU A 474 4.41 -16.00 2.83
CA LEU A 474 4.66 -15.77 1.41
C LEU A 474 4.91 -17.09 0.66
N SER A 475 5.49 -18.09 1.32
CA SER A 475 5.73 -19.42 0.74
C SER A 475 4.47 -20.28 0.57
N THR A 476 3.34 -19.90 1.17
CA THR A 476 2.10 -20.70 1.14
C THR A 476 1.47 -20.79 -0.25
N GLY A 477 1.71 -19.82 -1.13
CA GLY A 477 1.05 -19.70 -2.42
C GLY A 477 -0.23 -18.86 -2.40
N ASN A 478 -0.65 -18.35 -1.23
CA ASN A 478 -1.78 -17.43 -1.11
C ASN A 478 -1.40 -16.04 -1.65
N ASP A 479 -2.38 -15.32 -2.20
CA ASP A 479 -2.20 -13.91 -2.55
C ASP A 479 -2.16 -13.08 -1.27
N ILE A 480 -1.07 -12.33 -1.09
CA ILE A 480 -0.77 -11.62 0.15
C ILE A 480 -0.48 -10.17 -0.15
N ALA A 481 -1.03 -9.28 0.65
CA ALA A 481 -0.67 -7.88 0.63
C ALA A 481 0.08 -7.52 1.91
N VAL A 482 1.31 -7.02 1.77
CA VAL A 482 2.19 -6.66 2.89
C VAL A 482 2.05 -5.17 3.15
N TYR A 483 1.58 -4.83 4.34
CA TYR A 483 1.23 -3.47 4.72
C TYR A 483 1.94 -3.01 5.98
N GLY A 484 1.68 -1.75 6.34
CA GLY A 484 2.22 -1.08 7.49
C GLY A 484 2.80 0.29 7.16
N GLY A 485 3.07 1.05 8.21
CA GLY A 485 3.66 2.38 8.13
C GLY A 485 5.04 2.43 7.46
N ALA A 486 5.57 3.63 7.31
CA ALA A 486 6.93 3.81 6.83
C ALA A 486 7.95 3.24 7.85
N GLY A 487 8.98 2.52 7.37
CA GLY A 487 10.06 2.02 8.22
C GLY A 487 9.79 0.71 8.95
N VAL A 488 8.63 0.06 8.73
CA VAL A 488 8.29 -1.24 9.33
C VAL A 488 9.02 -2.43 8.67
N GLY A 489 9.63 -2.23 7.50
CA GLY A 489 10.47 -3.25 6.84
C GLY A 489 9.81 -4.05 5.70
N LYS A 490 8.76 -3.52 5.05
CA LYS A 490 8.05 -4.20 3.94
C LYS A 490 8.97 -4.59 2.78
N THR A 491 9.61 -3.61 2.13
CA THR A 491 10.56 -3.83 1.02
C THR A 491 11.69 -4.76 1.44
N THR A 492 12.25 -4.56 2.64
CA THR A 492 13.32 -5.43 3.17
C THR A 492 12.85 -6.87 3.33
N THR A 493 11.62 -7.08 3.82
CA THR A 493 11.03 -8.43 3.98
C THR A 493 10.83 -9.11 2.63
N LEU A 494 10.32 -8.37 1.64
CA LEU A 494 10.13 -8.89 0.28
C LEU A 494 11.45 -9.21 -0.40
N GLN A 495 12.43 -8.30 -0.35
CA GLN A 495 13.75 -8.52 -0.92
C GLN A 495 14.49 -9.69 -0.27
N ALA A 496 14.43 -9.79 1.06
CA ALA A 496 14.95 -10.93 1.81
C ALA A 496 14.28 -12.24 1.40
N TYR A 497 12.95 -12.22 1.19
CA TYR A 497 12.21 -13.37 0.69
C TYR A 497 12.70 -13.75 -0.70
N VAL A 498 12.84 -12.81 -1.63
CA VAL A 498 13.34 -13.10 -2.99
C VAL A 498 14.76 -13.68 -2.95
N ALA A 499 15.65 -13.14 -2.12
CA ALA A 499 17.01 -13.66 -1.97
C ALA A 499 16.99 -15.11 -1.46
N PHE A 500 16.23 -15.39 -0.40
CA PHE A 500 16.04 -16.73 0.13
C PHE A 500 15.41 -17.70 -0.90
N PHE A 501 14.44 -17.24 -1.65
CA PHE A 501 13.70 -18.06 -2.62
C PHE A 501 14.48 -18.31 -3.91
N SER A 502 15.38 -17.41 -4.30
CA SER A 502 16.26 -17.58 -5.47
C SER A 502 17.20 -18.78 -5.31
N GLU A 503 17.43 -19.24 -4.08
CA GLU A 503 18.26 -20.40 -3.77
C GLU A 503 17.49 -21.74 -3.83
N ILE A 504 16.15 -21.72 -3.87
CA ILE A 504 15.29 -22.91 -3.80
C ILE A 504 14.67 -23.19 -5.19
N GLU A 505 15.21 -24.16 -5.92
CA GLU A 505 14.94 -24.52 -7.34
C GLU A 505 13.46 -24.76 -7.76
N SER A 506 12.49 -24.76 -6.84
CA SER A 506 11.15 -25.31 -7.11
C SER A 506 10.07 -24.31 -7.51
N LYS A 507 10.29 -22.99 -7.39
CA LYS A 507 9.28 -21.99 -7.72
C LYS A 507 9.86 -20.80 -8.49
N ARG A 508 9.15 -20.41 -9.55
CA ARG A 508 9.47 -19.28 -10.43
C ARG A 508 8.96 -17.98 -9.81
N LEU A 509 9.83 -16.99 -9.59
CA LEU A 509 9.48 -15.72 -8.93
C LEU A 509 9.85 -14.52 -9.81
N VAL A 510 8.96 -13.53 -9.89
CA VAL A 510 9.21 -12.25 -10.55
C VAL A 510 9.05 -11.13 -9.51
N TYR A 511 10.09 -10.32 -9.32
CA TYR A 511 10.11 -9.20 -8.37
C TYR A 511 10.16 -7.89 -9.15
N ILE A 512 9.22 -7.00 -8.86
CA ILE A 512 9.04 -5.72 -9.55
C ILE A 512 8.93 -4.60 -8.51
N PRO A 513 9.94 -3.72 -8.40
CA PRO A 513 9.78 -2.47 -7.66
C PRO A 513 8.94 -1.50 -8.52
N LEU A 514 7.65 -1.36 -8.17
CA LEU A 514 6.66 -0.67 -9.00
C LEU A 514 7.02 0.78 -9.26
N ASN A 515 7.48 1.49 -8.23
CA ASN A 515 7.89 2.89 -8.31
C ASN A 515 8.89 3.16 -9.45
N ARG A 516 9.85 2.28 -9.65
CA ARG A 516 10.89 2.40 -10.68
C ARG A 516 10.37 2.09 -12.08
N VAL A 517 9.57 1.03 -12.19
CA VAL A 517 9.12 0.52 -13.50
C VAL A 517 7.96 1.36 -14.06
N LEU A 518 7.05 1.82 -13.21
CA LEU A 518 5.90 2.60 -13.66
C LEU A 518 6.28 4.03 -14.07
N GLU A 519 7.29 4.65 -13.47
CA GLU A 519 7.80 5.93 -13.96
C GLU A 519 8.32 5.83 -15.39
N GLU A 520 9.04 4.74 -15.71
CA GLU A 520 9.51 4.45 -17.06
C GLU A 520 8.35 4.11 -18.00
N PHE A 521 7.35 3.36 -17.52
CA PHE A 521 6.12 3.08 -18.27
C PHE A 521 5.39 4.38 -18.64
N ILE A 522 5.20 5.30 -17.69
CA ILE A 522 4.54 6.60 -17.88
C ILE A 522 5.31 7.48 -18.88
N LYS A 523 6.65 7.54 -18.77
CA LYS A 523 7.47 8.36 -19.68
C LYS A 523 7.41 7.88 -21.14
N ASN A 524 7.24 6.57 -21.34
CA ASN A 524 7.30 5.93 -22.65
C ASN A 524 5.93 5.71 -23.31
N HIS A 525 4.82 6.02 -22.63
CA HIS A 525 3.47 5.84 -23.16
C HIS A 525 2.65 7.13 -23.01
N ASP A 526 2.00 7.54 -24.10
CA ASP A 526 1.12 8.72 -24.10
C ASP A 526 -0.26 8.35 -23.57
N PHE A 527 -0.81 9.11 -22.62
CA PHE A 527 -2.03 8.78 -21.87
C PHE A 527 -3.33 9.18 -22.58
N GLU A 528 -3.26 9.61 -23.85
CA GLU A 528 -4.42 10.11 -24.59
C GLU A 528 -5.43 9.01 -24.98
N ASP A 529 -5.06 7.72 -24.94
CA ASP A 529 -5.92 6.61 -25.38
C ASP A 529 -6.06 5.49 -24.31
N GLU A 530 -6.87 5.75 -23.27
CA GLU A 530 -7.05 4.89 -22.08
C GLU A 530 -7.41 3.41 -22.41
N LYS A 531 -8.12 3.16 -23.51
CA LYS A 531 -8.58 1.79 -23.86
C LYS A 531 -7.46 0.87 -24.29
N ASN A 532 -6.39 1.38 -24.89
CA ASN A 532 -5.28 0.57 -25.40
C ASN A 532 -4.18 0.38 -24.33
N ILE A 533 -4.06 1.35 -23.41
CA ILE A 533 -3.11 1.32 -22.30
C ILE A 533 -3.50 0.26 -21.27
N THR A 534 -4.79 0.16 -20.96
CA THR A 534 -5.32 -0.73 -19.91
C THR A 534 -5.25 -2.22 -20.23
N LYS A 535 -5.03 -2.60 -21.50
CA LYS A 535 -4.87 -4.01 -21.88
C LYS A 535 -3.47 -4.52 -21.55
N ASN A 536 -3.41 -5.69 -20.90
CA ASN A 536 -2.17 -6.42 -20.58
C ASN A 536 -1.13 -5.60 -19.79
N VAL A 537 -1.59 -4.68 -18.93
CA VAL A 537 -0.73 -3.75 -18.17
C VAL A 537 0.31 -4.50 -17.36
N ILE A 538 -0.09 -5.54 -16.63
CA ILE A 538 0.82 -6.30 -15.76
C ILE A 538 1.89 -7.03 -16.58
N GLN A 539 1.53 -7.61 -17.72
CA GLN A 539 2.47 -8.24 -18.64
C GLN A 539 3.48 -7.23 -19.20
N LYS A 540 3.02 -6.03 -19.59
CA LYS A 540 3.89 -4.92 -20.04
C LYS A 540 4.86 -4.48 -18.93
N ILE A 541 4.39 -4.38 -17.69
CA ILE A 541 5.21 -4.05 -16.52
C ILE A 541 6.26 -5.13 -16.26
N ILE A 542 5.90 -6.42 -16.38
CA ILE A 542 6.86 -7.54 -16.28
C ILE A 542 7.97 -7.39 -17.33
N LEU A 543 7.62 -7.14 -18.61
CA LEU A 543 8.59 -6.96 -19.69
C LEU A 543 9.56 -5.81 -19.42
N LEU A 544 9.02 -4.65 -19.02
CA LEU A 544 9.83 -3.47 -18.70
C LEU A 544 10.78 -3.72 -17.53
N SER A 545 10.31 -4.39 -16.48
CA SER A 545 11.14 -4.73 -15.33
C SER A 545 12.37 -5.57 -15.71
N LYS A 546 12.29 -6.29 -16.83
CA LYS A 546 13.35 -7.14 -17.39
C LYS A 546 14.10 -6.49 -18.55
N LYS A 547 13.85 -5.20 -18.84
CA LYS A 547 14.43 -4.46 -19.97
C LYS A 547 14.18 -5.12 -21.32
N GLN A 548 13.07 -5.85 -21.45
CA GLN A 548 12.65 -6.46 -22.71
C GLN A 548 11.76 -5.48 -23.49
N GLN A 549 11.81 -5.56 -24.82
CA GLN A 549 10.94 -4.74 -25.67
C GLN A 549 9.49 -5.18 -25.54
N ILE A 550 8.58 -4.21 -25.44
CA ILE A 550 7.14 -4.45 -25.42
C ILE A 550 6.67 -4.64 -26.87
N ASN A 551 6.29 -5.87 -27.23
CA ASN A 551 5.62 -6.19 -28.49
C ASN A 551 4.67 -7.38 -28.30
N ASP A 552 3.79 -7.61 -29.27
CA ASP A 552 2.74 -8.64 -29.17
C ASP A 552 3.30 -10.06 -29.01
N ASP A 553 4.43 -10.37 -29.64
CA ASP A 553 5.09 -11.68 -29.50
C ASP A 553 5.61 -11.90 -28.08
N ALA A 554 6.25 -10.90 -27.49
CA ALA A 554 6.74 -10.94 -26.11
C ALA A 554 5.58 -11.05 -25.09
N ILE A 555 4.47 -10.33 -25.32
CA ILE A 555 3.27 -10.43 -24.49
C ILE A 555 2.68 -11.84 -24.56
N ASN A 556 2.53 -12.41 -25.77
CA ASN A 556 1.99 -13.76 -25.96
C ASN A 556 2.86 -14.84 -25.31
N LYS A 557 4.20 -14.69 -25.38
CA LYS A 557 5.16 -15.56 -24.70
C LYS A 557 4.96 -15.54 -23.19
N ILE A 558 4.89 -14.35 -22.58
CA ILE A 558 4.65 -14.22 -21.13
C ILE A 558 3.30 -14.79 -20.74
N SER A 559 2.22 -14.49 -21.48
CA SER A 559 0.90 -15.07 -21.22
C SER A 559 0.91 -16.60 -21.23
N THR A 560 1.70 -17.22 -22.12
CA THR A 560 1.88 -18.68 -22.16
C THR A 560 2.62 -19.19 -20.92
N ILE A 561 3.65 -18.47 -20.47
CA ILE A 561 4.43 -18.83 -19.28
C ILE A 561 3.57 -18.70 -18.01
N LEU A 562 2.81 -17.61 -17.88
CA LEU A 562 1.90 -17.35 -16.76
C LEU A 562 0.78 -18.40 -16.65
N SER A 563 0.34 -18.96 -17.77
CA SER A 563 -0.71 -19.99 -17.80
C SER A 563 -0.19 -21.41 -17.53
N SER A 564 1.09 -21.67 -17.80
CA SER A 564 1.62 -23.05 -17.83
C SER A 564 2.22 -23.52 -16.51
N LYS A 565 2.72 -22.61 -15.66
CA LYS A 565 3.47 -22.95 -14.44
C LYS A 565 3.09 -22.02 -13.29
N PRO A 566 3.10 -22.50 -12.02
CA PRO A 566 2.88 -21.65 -10.86
C PRO A 566 4.04 -20.66 -10.69
N ILE A 567 3.70 -19.37 -10.66
CA ILE A 567 4.64 -18.25 -10.55
C ILE A 567 4.24 -17.37 -9.37
N ALA A 568 5.22 -16.85 -8.64
CA ALA A 568 5.01 -15.79 -7.65
C ALA A 568 5.39 -14.44 -8.26
N LEU A 569 4.45 -13.50 -8.33
CA LEU A 569 4.66 -12.14 -8.80
C LEU A 569 4.64 -11.18 -7.60
N ILE A 570 5.78 -10.54 -7.32
CA ILE A 570 5.93 -9.55 -6.26
C ILE A 570 5.92 -8.16 -6.86
N LEU A 571 4.98 -7.33 -6.43
CA LEU A 571 4.84 -5.92 -6.81
C LEU A 571 5.08 -5.03 -5.57
N ASP A 572 6.29 -4.48 -5.44
CA ASP A 572 6.70 -3.69 -4.27
C ASP A 572 6.43 -2.19 -4.48
N GLY A 573 5.74 -1.54 -3.53
CA GLY A 573 5.54 -0.09 -3.50
C GLY A 573 4.30 0.41 -4.25
N LEU A 574 3.14 -0.24 -4.09
CA LEU A 574 1.88 0.16 -4.74
C LEU A 574 1.43 1.58 -4.36
N ASP A 575 1.64 2.00 -3.09
CA ASP A 575 1.29 3.36 -2.64
C ASP A 575 2.06 4.46 -3.36
N GLU A 576 3.24 4.14 -3.88
CA GLU A 576 4.12 5.11 -4.55
C GLU A 576 3.65 5.46 -5.96
N VAL A 577 2.80 4.60 -6.54
CA VAL A 577 2.36 4.71 -7.94
C VAL A 577 0.86 4.93 -8.09
N TYR A 578 0.06 4.58 -7.08
CA TYR A 578 -1.39 4.68 -7.15
C TYR A 578 -1.90 6.10 -7.45
N SER A 579 -1.24 7.14 -6.90
CA SER A 579 -1.62 8.54 -7.16
C SER A 579 -1.50 8.92 -8.64
N SER A 580 -0.54 8.33 -9.34
CA SER A 580 -0.25 8.60 -10.75
C SER A 580 -1.00 7.66 -11.69
N VAL A 581 -1.25 6.41 -11.26
CA VAL A 581 -1.82 5.34 -12.09
C VAL A 581 -2.95 4.64 -11.34
N LYS A 582 -4.11 5.32 -11.23
CA LYS A 582 -5.25 4.81 -10.44
C LYS A 582 -5.79 3.46 -10.93
N PHE A 583 -5.69 3.17 -12.24
CA PHE A 583 -6.20 1.92 -12.82
C PHE A 583 -5.36 0.67 -12.47
N ILE A 584 -4.21 0.82 -11.79
CA ILE A 584 -3.30 -0.29 -11.48
C ILE A 584 -3.96 -1.36 -10.60
N THR A 585 -4.82 -0.96 -9.66
CA THR A 585 -5.57 -1.86 -8.77
C THR A 585 -6.53 -2.75 -9.56
N LYS A 586 -7.30 -2.15 -10.46
CA LYS A 586 -8.15 -2.86 -11.41
C LYS A 586 -7.35 -3.81 -12.31
N ALA A 587 -6.21 -3.36 -12.82
CA ALA A 587 -5.33 -4.19 -13.64
C ALA A 587 -4.79 -5.43 -12.89
N ILE A 588 -4.45 -5.29 -11.60
CA ILE A 588 -4.05 -6.41 -10.75
C ILE A 588 -5.21 -7.39 -10.55
N SER A 589 -6.43 -6.88 -10.26
CA SER A 589 -7.63 -7.71 -10.12
C SER A 589 -7.95 -8.48 -11.41
N ASP A 590 -7.94 -7.80 -12.55
CA ASP A 590 -8.26 -8.40 -13.85
C ASP A 590 -7.18 -9.44 -14.24
N PHE A 591 -5.90 -9.13 -13.99
CA PHE A 591 -4.81 -10.09 -14.16
C PHE A 591 -4.98 -11.33 -13.28
N LYS A 592 -5.42 -11.18 -12.03
CA LYS A 592 -5.65 -12.33 -11.14
C LYS A 592 -6.80 -13.22 -11.63
N LYS A 593 -7.86 -12.63 -12.19
CA LYS A 593 -8.97 -13.38 -12.82
C LYS A 593 -8.51 -14.15 -14.05
N GLU A 594 -7.62 -13.56 -14.85
CA GLU A 594 -7.06 -14.17 -16.06
C GLU A 594 -6.06 -15.30 -15.74
N TYR A 595 -5.23 -15.13 -14.69
CA TYR A 595 -4.21 -16.11 -14.27
C TYR A 595 -4.36 -16.54 -12.80
N PRO A 596 -5.37 -17.36 -12.44
CA PRO A 596 -5.65 -17.72 -11.04
C PRO A 596 -4.52 -18.47 -10.33
N ALA A 597 -3.70 -19.20 -11.09
CA ALA A 597 -2.57 -20.00 -10.58
C ALA A 597 -1.33 -19.16 -10.21
N VAL A 598 -1.28 -17.90 -10.66
CA VAL A 598 -0.19 -16.97 -10.29
C VAL A 598 -0.46 -16.43 -8.91
N GLN A 599 0.48 -16.63 -7.99
CA GLN A 599 0.46 -15.99 -6.68
C GLN A 599 0.88 -14.54 -6.84
N ILE A 600 0.10 -13.60 -6.30
CA ILE A 600 0.43 -12.18 -6.31
C ILE A 600 0.74 -11.73 -4.88
N ILE A 601 1.91 -11.12 -4.71
CA ILE A 601 2.34 -10.49 -3.46
C ILE A 601 2.51 -9.00 -3.72
N ILE A 602 1.81 -8.16 -2.99
CA ILE A 602 1.94 -6.70 -3.13
C ILE A 602 2.48 -6.09 -1.85
N SER A 603 3.11 -4.92 -1.93
CA SER A 603 3.33 -4.07 -0.76
C SER A 603 2.73 -2.69 -0.92
N SER A 604 2.22 -2.12 0.17
CA SER A 604 1.66 -0.76 0.19
C SER A 604 1.74 -0.17 1.59
N ARG A 605 1.68 1.15 1.71
CA ARG A 605 1.37 1.84 2.97
C ARG A 605 -0.11 1.74 3.33
N ASP A 606 -0.40 2.05 4.59
CA ASP A 606 -1.74 2.05 5.22
C ASP A 606 -2.67 3.10 4.59
N CYS A 607 -3.16 2.82 3.37
CA CYS A 607 -4.13 3.65 2.65
C CYS A 607 -5.28 2.77 2.15
N VAL A 608 -6.30 2.66 3.01
CA VAL A 608 -7.47 1.76 2.92
C VAL A 608 -8.38 2.03 1.71
N SER A 609 -8.35 3.22 1.10
CA SER A 609 -9.37 3.63 0.12
C SER A 609 -9.31 2.85 -1.20
N TYR A 610 -8.12 2.59 -1.73
CA TYR A 610 -7.94 1.84 -2.98
C TYR A 610 -7.71 0.34 -2.78
N ILE A 611 -7.40 -0.05 -1.54
CA ILE A 611 -7.19 -1.46 -1.15
C ILE A 611 -8.50 -2.26 -1.24
N LYS A 612 -9.67 -1.61 -1.09
CA LYS A 612 -10.99 -2.25 -1.26
C LYS A 612 -11.17 -2.95 -2.62
N GLU A 613 -10.39 -2.59 -3.61
CA GLU A 613 -10.43 -3.20 -4.95
C GLU A 613 -9.62 -4.51 -5.06
N ILE A 614 -8.80 -4.83 -4.06
CA ILE A 614 -7.93 -6.00 -4.03
C ILE A 614 -8.34 -6.92 -2.86
N ASP A 615 -9.01 -8.03 -3.17
CA ASP A 615 -9.42 -9.07 -2.21
C ASP A 615 -8.22 -9.98 -1.81
N PHE A 616 -7.11 -9.40 -1.35
CA PHE A 616 -5.96 -10.15 -0.85
C PHE A 616 -5.96 -10.15 0.68
N LEU A 617 -5.40 -11.21 1.26
CA LEU A 617 -5.16 -11.24 2.70
C LEU A 617 -4.01 -10.29 3.03
N GLY A 618 -4.31 -9.25 3.79
CA GLY A 618 -3.35 -8.29 4.30
C GLY A 618 -2.57 -8.84 5.49
N ILE A 619 -1.26 -8.61 5.49
CA ILE A 619 -0.38 -8.79 6.65
C ILE A 619 0.30 -7.49 6.98
N THR A 620 0.38 -7.12 8.25
CA THR A 620 1.13 -5.96 8.75
C THR A 620 2.27 -6.43 9.63
N LEU A 621 3.46 -5.87 9.40
CA LEU A 621 4.58 -6.01 10.32
C LEU A 621 4.30 -5.17 11.57
N LEU A 622 3.99 -5.81 12.69
CA LEU A 622 3.71 -5.12 13.94
C LEU A 622 5.00 -4.55 14.55
N PRO A 623 4.90 -3.48 15.35
CA PRO A 623 6.02 -3.04 16.16
C PRO A 623 6.52 -4.19 17.05
N PHE A 624 7.84 -4.28 17.23
CA PHE A 624 8.46 -5.25 18.11
C PHE A 624 7.87 -5.17 19.50
N THR A 625 7.61 -6.33 20.11
CA THR A 625 7.43 -6.44 21.57
C THR A 625 8.72 -6.05 22.32
N LYS A 626 8.64 -5.83 23.63
CA LYS A 626 9.84 -5.53 24.45
C LYS A 626 10.88 -6.65 24.36
N GLU A 627 10.41 -7.89 24.28
CA GLU A 627 11.19 -9.11 24.13
C GLU A 627 11.83 -9.18 22.75
N GLN A 628 11.06 -8.95 21.67
CA GLN A 628 11.59 -8.92 20.31
C GLN A 628 12.62 -7.81 20.11
N LEU A 629 12.37 -6.61 20.62
CA LEU A 629 13.31 -5.50 20.54
C LEU A 629 14.62 -5.83 21.27
N SER A 630 14.54 -6.47 22.44
CA SER A 630 15.73 -6.90 23.18
C SER A 630 16.52 -7.96 22.43
N LYS A 631 15.83 -8.95 21.82
CA LYS A 631 16.45 -9.97 20.97
C LYS A 631 17.12 -9.35 19.75
N PHE A 632 16.44 -8.39 19.10
CA PHE A 632 16.96 -7.64 17.97
C PHE A 632 18.25 -6.90 18.33
N ILE A 633 18.23 -6.09 19.40
CA ILE A 633 19.40 -5.31 19.85
C ILE A 633 20.59 -6.23 20.16
N LEU A 634 20.35 -7.33 20.87
CA LEU A 634 21.39 -8.31 21.21
C LEU A 634 21.91 -9.03 19.97
N GLY A 635 21.08 -9.30 18.96
CA GLY A 635 21.48 -9.94 17.71
C GLY A 635 22.22 -8.99 16.77
N TRP A 636 21.87 -7.71 16.76
CA TRP A 636 22.41 -6.71 15.84
C TRP A 636 23.78 -6.16 16.27
N MET A 637 23.93 -5.85 17.57
CA MET A 637 25.14 -5.20 18.09
C MET A 637 26.25 -6.20 18.37
N GLU A 638 27.48 -5.89 17.96
CA GLU A 638 28.67 -6.71 18.30
C GLU A 638 29.02 -6.59 19.79
N ASP A 639 29.06 -5.35 20.29
CA ASP A 639 29.36 -5.06 21.69
C ASP A 639 28.14 -5.35 22.57
N LYS A 640 28.12 -6.54 23.17
CA LYS A 640 27.03 -7.00 24.04
C LYS A 640 26.90 -6.18 25.33
N VAL A 641 27.94 -5.47 25.76
CA VAL A 641 27.87 -4.58 26.94
C VAL A 641 27.09 -3.32 26.58
N LYS A 642 27.41 -2.70 25.45
CA LYS A 642 26.64 -1.56 24.92
C LYS A 642 25.20 -1.96 24.60
N ALA A 643 24.97 -3.15 24.06
CA ALA A 643 23.64 -3.69 23.80
C ALA A 643 22.79 -3.76 25.08
N LYS A 644 23.34 -4.34 26.16
CA LYS A 644 22.68 -4.38 27.47
C LYS A 644 22.44 -2.98 28.06
N LYS A 645 23.38 -2.05 27.87
CA LYS A 645 23.21 -0.64 28.31
C LYS A 645 22.07 0.04 27.55
N LEU A 646 21.93 -0.19 26.25
CA LEU A 646 20.81 0.33 25.45
C LEU A 646 19.46 -0.25 25.91
N ILE A 647 19.36 -1.57 26.09
CA ILE A 647 18.13 -2.23 26.59
C ILE A 647 17.74 -1.67 27.96
N LYS A 648 18.72 -1.49 28.86
CA LYS A 648 18.49 -0.89 30.17
C LYS A 648 17.99 0.56 30.06
N ALA A 649 18.64 1.38 29.23
CA ALA A 649 18.23 2.77 29.02
C ALA A 649 16.82 2.88 28.42
N ILE A 650 16.44 1.98 27.51
CA ILE A 650 15.09 1.93 26.92
C ILE A 650 14.03 1.74 28.00
N LYS A 651 14.30 0.85 28.96
CA LYS A 651 13.40 0.56 30.08
C LYS A 651 13.36 1.70 31.10
N GLU A 652 14.50 2.26 31.45
CA GLU A 652 14.61 3.32 32.47
C GLU A 652 14.04 4.66 32.01
N LYS A 653 14.20 5.01 30.72
CA LYS A 653 13.68 6.25 30.15
C LYS A 653 12.25 6.12 29.59
N ASP A 654 11.67 4.93 29.61
CA ASP A 654 10.35 4.62 29.03
C ASP A 654 10.19 5.03 27.55
N ILE A 655 11.24 4.81 26.75
CA ILE A 655 11.35 5.23 25.35
C ILE A 655 11.04 4.10 24.36
N TYR A 656 10.53 2.97 24.86
CA TYR A 656 10.20 1.80 24.04
C TYR A 656 9.27 2.14 22.87
N ASP A 657 8.26 2.97 23.10
CA ASP A 657 7.30 3.35 22.06
C ASP A 657 7.92 4.10 20.88
N TYR A 658 9.10 4.69 21.06
CA TYR A 658 9.84 5.43 20.04
C TYR A 658 10.90 4.61 19.30
N ILE A 659 11.18 3.37 19.75
CA ILE A 659 12.27 2.52 19.20
C ILE A 659 11.76 1.16 18.71
N LYS A 660 10.48 0.84 18.97
CA LYS A 660 9.86 -0.46 18.66
C LYS A 660 9.74 -0.81 17.17
N THR A 661 10.08 0.07 16.23
CA THR A 661 10.10 -0.28 14.79
C THR A 661 11.50 -0.72 14.35
N PRO A 662 11.62 -1.65 13.39
CA PRO A 662 12.92 -2.14 12.92
C PRO A 662 13.89 -1.02 12.50
N LEU A 663 13.40 -0.02 11.75
CA LEU A 663 14.23 1.12 11.32
C LEU A 663 14.79 1.89 12.53
N LEU A 664 13.94 2.25 13.50
CA LEU A 664 14.34 3.04 14.66
C LEU A 664 15.27 2.25 15.59
N ALA A 665 14.98 0.96 15.80
CA ALA A 665 15.86 0.05 16.52
C ALA A 665 17.25 -0.03 15.88
N THR A 666 17.31 -0.08 14.55
CA THR A 666 18.58 -0.15 13.82
C THR A 666 19.39 1.15 13.95
N ILE A 667 18.72 2.31 13.82
CA ILE A 667 19.37 3.61 14.02
C ILE A 667 19.87 3.74 15.47
N ALA A 668 19.06 3.38 16.47
CA ALA A 668 19.45 3.42 17.87
C ALA A 668 20.65 2.52 18.18
N CYS A 669 20.69 1.30 17.62
CA CYS A 669 21.86 0.42 17.73
C CYS A 669 23.11 1.07 17.11
N SER A 670 22.98 1.66 15.92
CA SER A 670 24.08 2.32 15.22
C SER A 670 24.64 3.53 16.00
N LEU A 671 23.77 4.37 16.59
CA LEU A 671 24.15 5.49 17.45
C LEU A 671 24.91 5.00 18.69
N MET A 672 24.40 3.95 19.34
CA MET A 672 25.00 3.37 20.54
C MET A 672 26.38 2.76 20.28
N GLU A 673 26.57 2.05 19.15
CA GLU A 673 27.87 1.52 18.74
C GLU A 673 28.91 2.64 18.59
N LYS A 674 28.49 3.81 18.08
CA LYS A 674 29.32 5.02 17.95
C LYS A 674 29.52 5.78 19.26
N GLY A 675 28.89 5.37 20.35
CA GLY A 675 29.08 5.93 21.70
C GLY A 675 28.12 7.08 22.05
N ILE A 676 27.06 7.28 21.27
CA ILE A 676 26.00 8.25 21.55
C ILE A 676 24.99 7.58 22.50
N ASP A 677 24.50 8.32 23.50
CA ASP A 677 23.53 7.80 24.46
C ASP A 677 22.16 7.52 23.81
N ALA A 678 21.34 6.72 24.49
CA ALA A 678 20.03 6.33 23.98
C ALA A 678 19.10 7.56 23.82
N PRO A 679 18.60 7.83 22.59
CA PRO A 679 17.73 8.97 22.30
C PRO A 679 16.36 8.81 22.95
N THR A 680 15.64 9.91 23.16
CA THR A 680 14.41 9.98 23.96
C THR A 680 13.12 10.07 23.15
N SER A 681 13.20 10.31 21.84
CA SER A 681 12.05 10.34 20.93
C SER A 681 12.45 9.89 19.52
N GLU A 682 11.45 9.58 18.66
CA GLU A 682 11.70 9.30 17.24
C GLU A 682 12.29 10.53 16.53
N PHE A 683 11.83 11.73 16.88
CA PHE A 683 12.40 12.99 16.40
C PHE A 683 13.89 13.14 16.75
N GLU A 684 14.28 12.81 17.99
CA GLU A 684 15.69 12.85 18.41
C GLU A 684 16.54 11.80 17.69
N ILE A 685 16.01 10.60 17.48
CA ILE A 685 16.70 9.53 16.73
C ILE A 685 17.13 10.01 15.35
N TYR A 686 16.22 10.65 14.60
CA TYR A 686 16.54 11.16 13.27
C TYR A 686 17.50 12.35 13.33
N ASN A 687 17.38 13.23 14.32
CA ASN A 687 18.33 14.34 14.49
C ASN A 687 19.75 13.84 14.75
N GLU A 688 19.94 12.97 15.74
CA GLU A 688 21.26 12.42 16.07
C GLU A 688 21.83 11.61 14.88
N ARG A 689 20.96 10.97 14.09
CA ARG A 689 21.37 10.30 12.85
C ARG A 689 21.88 11.28 11.79
N LEU A 690 21.20 12.39 11.57
CA LEU A 690 21.62 13.41 10.61
C LEU A 690 22.96 14.06 11.01
N LYS A 691 23.15 14.31 12.30
CA LYS A 691 24.43 14.79 12.85
C LYS A 691 25.56 13.78 12.61
N LEU A 692 25.26 12.49 12.75
CA LEU A 692 26.21 11.41 12.44
C LEU A 692 26.62 11.41 10.97
N PHE A 693 25.67 11.55 10.06
CA PHE A 693 25.90 11.55 8.61
C PHE A 693 26.61 12.77 8.09
N THR A 694 26.36 13.92 8.70
CA THR A 694 27.05 15.17 8.38
C THR A 694 28.36 15.35 9.15
N GLY A 695 28.82 14.27 9.83
CA GLY A 695 30.12 14.12 10.45
C GLY A 695 30.37 14.98 11.70
N GLU A 696 29.33 15.35 12.44
CA GLU A 696 29.44 16.11 13.69
C GLU A 696 30.29 15.36 14.73
N TYR A 697 30.18 14.03 14.80
CA TYR A 697 30.94 13.20 15.74
C TYR A 697 32.33 12.78 15.23
N ASP A 698 32.69 13.10 13.97
CA ASP A 698 34.02 12.83 13.41
C ASP A 698 35.04 13.92 13.79
N LEU A 699 34.56 15.10 14.22
CA LEU A 699 35.38 16.21 14.71
C LEU A 699 36.29 15.78 15.88
N HIS A 700 35.80 14.87 16.74
CA HIS A 700 36.57 14.31 17.85
C HIS A 700 37.64 13.29 17.42
N LYS A 701 37.58 12.76 16.19
CA LYS A 701 38.51 11.75 15.67
C LYS A 701 39.57 12.31 14.70
N LYS A 702 39.60 13.63 14.46
CA LYS A 702 40.48 14.32 13.50
C LYS A 702 40.40 13.79 12.05
N VAL A 703 39.31 13.11 11.69
CA VAL A 703 39.04 12.63 10.33
C VAL A 703 38.06 13.61 9.69
N ARG A 704 38.45 14.26 8.58
CA ARG A 704 37.57 15.17 7.83
C ARG A 704 37.14 14.49 6.54
N ARG A 705 35.88 14.03 6.49
CA ARG A 705 35.32 13.34 5.30
C ARG A 705 34.66 14.33 4.34
N GLN A 706 34.12 15.42 4.87
CA GLN A 706 33.35 16.44 4.17
C GLN A 706 33.99 17.83 4.33
N ASN A 707 33.85 18.70 3.32
CA ASN A 707 34.43 20.04 3.38
C ASN A 707 33.53 20.99 4.15
N GLN A 708 32.20 20.85 4.01
CA GLN A 708 31.22 21.76 4.61
C GLN A 708 30.92 21.43 6.07
N LYS A 709 30.45 22.44 6.82
CA LYS A 709 30.02 22.24 8.22
C LYS A 709 28.69 21.48 8.25
N SER A 710 28.52 20.64 9.27
CA SER A 710 27.30 19.85 9.49
C SER A 710 26.02 20.71 9.47
N GLU A 711 26.04 21.86 10.13
CA GLU A 711 24.91 22.81 10.20
C GLU A 711 24.39 23.20 8.81
N PHE A 712 25.29 23.47 7.85
CA PHE A 712 24.91 23.86 6.49
C PHE A 712 24.35 22.68 5.71
N LEU A 713 24.94 21.50 5.84
CA LEU A 713 24.45 20.29 5.18
C LEU A 713 23.05 19.93 5.68
N ILE A 714 22.80 20.00 7.00
CA ILE A 714 21.48 19.78 7.60
C ILE A 714 20.49 20.84 7.10
N MET A 715 20.88 22.12 7.04
CA MET A 715 20.02 23.18 6.50
C MET A 715 19.62 22.90 5.04
N CYS A 716 20.58 22.55 4.18
CA CYS A 716 20.31 22.20 2.79
C CYS A 716 19.38 20.98 2.70
N ALA A 717 19.64 19.93 3.48
CA ALA A 717 18.78 18.73 3.52
C ALA A 717 17.34 19.07 3.93
N LYS A 718 17.15 19.91 4.96
CA LYS A 718 15.82 20.40 5.38
C LYS A 718 15.08 21.08 4.24
N LYS A 719 15.73 22.06 3.59
CA LYS A 719 15.13 22.83 2.49
C LYS A 719 14.77 21.96 1.29
N ILE A 720 15.64 21.03 0.90
CA ILE A 720 15.36 20.05 -0.17
C ILE A 720 14.16 19.18 0.21
N ALA A 721 14.15 18.58 1.40
CA ALA A 721 13.09 17.70 1.85
C ALA A 721 11.73 18.40 1.89
N PHE A 722 11.66 19.61 2.45
CA PHE A 722 10.42 20.39 2.50
C PHE A 722 9.94 20.80 1.11
N SER A 723 10.84 21.23 0.22
CA SER A 723 10.48 21.59 -1.16
C SER A 723 9.91 20.40 -1.94
N MET A 724 10.50 19.21 -1.77
CA MET A 724 9.99 17.97 -2.35
C MET A 724 8.65 17.56 -1.72
N HIS A 725 8.54 17.63 -0.39
CA HIS A 725 7.32 17.26 0.32
C HIS A 725 6.15 18.18 -0.01
N LYS A 726 6.38 19.50 -0.12
CA LYS A 726 5.41 20.48 -0.60
C LYS A 726 4.94 20.23 -2.04
N SER A 727 5.79 19.60 -2.85
CA SER A 727 5.45 19.23 -4.23
C SER A 727 4.79 17.85 -4.35
N GLY A 728 4.58 17.13 -3.25
CA GLY A 728 4.02 15.77 -3.27
C GLY A 728 4.93 14.71 -3.87
N ILE A 729 6.25 14.94 -3.93
CA ILE A 729 7.21 14.02 -4.58
C ILE A 729 8.21 13.42 -3.58
N ARG A 730 8.68 12.20 -3.86
CA ARG A 730 9.69 11.46 -3.06
C ARG A 730 11.09 11.49 -3.70
N SER A 731 11.17 11.69 -5.00
CA SER A 731 12.41 11.79 -5.76
C SER A 731 12.40 13.02 -6.67
N SER A 732 13.58 13.49 -7.05
CA SER A 732 13.72 14.53 -8.06
C SER A 732 15.09 14.49 -8.73
N THR A 733 15.20 15.08 -9.92
CA THR A 733 16.49 15.19 -10.62
C THR A 733 17.44 16.15 -9.89
N LEU A 734 18.75 15.89 -9.99
CA LEU A 734 19.78 16.77 -9.42
C LEU A 734 19.66 18.22 -9.89
N LYS A 735 19.22 18.44 -11.14
CA LYS A 735 19.01 19.76 -11.71
C LYS A 735 17.87 20.50 -11.01
N SER A 736 16.74 19.83 -10.79
CA SER A 736 15.57 20.36 -10.08
C SER A 736 15.89 20.66 -8.61
N ILE A 737 16.58 19.75 -7.93
CA ILE A 737 17.02 19.94 -6.54
C ILE A 737 17.89 21.20 -6.43
N LYS A 738 18.90 21.33 -7.30
CA LYS A 738 19.77 22.51 -7.32
C LYS A 738 19.03 23.78 -7.66
N SER A 739 18.11 23.78 -8.61
CA SER A 739 17.37 24.99 -8.99
C SER A 739 16.46 25.49 -7.86
N ARG A 740 15.73 24.59 -7.19
CA ARG A 740 14.87 24.91 -6.04
C ARG A 740 15.69 25.42 -4.85
N LEU A 741 16.79 24.75 -4.54
CA LEU A 741 17.65 25.18 -3.44
C LEU A 741 18.32 26.53 -3.71
N ARG A 742 18.70 26.80 -4.98
CA ARG A 742 19.20 28.12 -5.40
C ARG A 742 18.13 29.21 -5.29
N SER A 743 16.89 28.95 -5.69
CA SER A 743 15.84 29.97 -5.55
C SER A 743 15.59 30.39 -4.10
N GLU A 744 15.78 29.47 -3.15
CA GLU A 744 15.57 29.75 -1.72
C GLU A 744 16.81 30.34 -1.03
N LEU A 745 18.03 29.95 -1.42
CA LEU A 745 19.27 30.29 -0.70
C LEU A 745 20.21 31.25 -1.44
N SER A 746 19.93 31.61 -2.70
CA SER A 746 20.81 32.45 -3.54
C SER A 746 21.07 33.86 -2.99
N SER A 747 20.21 34.37 -2.12
CA SER A 747 20.40 35.67 -1.45
C SER A 747 21.53 35.65 -0.43
N SER A 748 21.85 34.47 0.13
CA SER A 748 22.76 34.32 1.26
C SER A 748 24.00 33.47 0.95
N TYR A 749 23.97 32.65 -0.10
CA TYR A 749 25.04 31.71 -0.45
C TYR A 749 25.31 31.66 -1.95
N SER A 750 26.56 31.37 -2.33
CA SER A 750 26.95 31.24 -3.73
C SER A 750 26.41 29.95 -4.37
N ASN A 751 26.20 29.98 -5.69
CA ASN A 751 25.74 28.81 -6.44
C ASN A 751 26.71 27.62 -6.35
N ASP A 752 28.01 27.89 -6.27
CA ASP A 752 29.04 26.85 -6.16
C ASP A 752 28.98 26.17 -4.79
N PHE A 753 28.82 26.95 -3.71
CA PHE A 753 28.65 26.43 -2.36
C PHE A 753 27.41 25.51 -2.25
N ILE A 754 26.27 25.93 -2.80
CA ILE A 754 25.05 25.11 -2.83
C ILE A 754 25.28 23.82 -3.62
N THR A 755 26.00 23.91 -4.74
CA THR A 755 26.30 22.76 -5.59
C THR A 755 27.21 21.76 -4.89
N GLU A 756 28.20 22.24 -4.12
CA GLU A 756 29.08 21.41 -3.31
C GLU A 756 28.34 20.76 -2.14
N CYS A 757 27.46 21.51 -1.43
CA CYS A 757 26.62 20.94 -0.37
C CYS A 757 25.74 19.79 -0.88
N VAL A 758 25.09 19.95 -2.05
CA VAL A 758 24.26 18.88 -2.64
C VAL A 758 25.10 17.66 -3.01
N LYS A 759 26.33 17.86 -3.51
CA LYS A 759 27.26 16.75 -3.78
C LYS A 759 27.66 16.04 -2.48
N GLU A 760 27.97 16.79 -1.42
CA GLU A 760 28.34 16.21 -0.12
C GLU A 760 27.18 15.46 0.55
N LEU A 761 25.94 15.93 0.35
CA LEU A 761 24.73 15.23 0.80
C LEU A 761 24.55 13.88 0.10
N GLU A 762 24.96 13.76 -1.17
CA GLU A 762 25.05 12.49 -1.89
C GLU A 762 26.22 11.65 -1.37
N ASP A 763 27.44 12.17 -1.49
CA ASP A 763 28.68 11.51 -1.08
C ASP A 763 29.63 12.54 -0.45
N PRO A 764 30.09 12.36 0.81
CA PRO A 764 30.08 11.12 1.58
C PRO A 764 28.92 10.97 2.58
N CYS A 765 27.99 11.92 2.68
CA CYS A 765 26.98 11.90 3.75
C CYS A 765 25.95 10.78 3.59
N ASN A 766 25.69 10.30 2.36
CA ASN A 766 24.67 9.30 2.04
C ASN A 766 23.26 9.70 2.54
N ILE A 767 22.95 11.00 2.57
CA ILE A 767 21.62 11.53 2.91
C ILE A 767 20.73 11.51 1.68
N LEU A 768 21.26 11.94 0.54
CA LEU A 768 20.64 11.81 -0.77
C LEU A 768 21.18 10.56 -1.46
N ILE A 769 20.28 9.74 -1.99
CA ILE A 769 20.65 8.51 -2.68
C ILE A 769 20.20 8.62 -4.12
N LYS A 770 21.12 8.33 -5.04
CA LYS A 770 20.85 8.31 -6.47
C LYS A 770 20.30 6.95 -6.90
N ASP A 771 19.10 6.94 -7.46
CA ASP A 771 18.56 5.76 -8.13
C ASP A 771 19.30 5.55 -9.46
N ARG A 772 19.84 4.34 -9.66
CA ARG A 772 20.63 3.98 -10.85
C ARG A 772 19.78 3.77 -12.10
N LEU A 773 18.48 3.49 -11.96
CA LEU A 773 17.55 3.26 -13.05
C LEU A 773 16.99 4.59 -13.57
N THR A 774 16.45 5.41 -12.66
CA THR A 774 15.79 6.67 -13.03
C THR A 774 16.77 7.84 -13.11
N GLY A 775 17.93 7.74 -12.44
CA GLY A 775 18.89 8.83 -12.30
C GLY A 775 18.46 9.94 -11.34
N GLU A 776 17.33 9.76 -10.65
CA GLU A 776 16.78 10.69 -9.67
C GLU A 776 17.36 10.49 -8.27
N TYR A 777 17.13 11.45 -7.38
CA TYR A 777 17.65 11.47 -6.02
C TYR A 777 16.51 11.51 -5.02
N SER A 778 16.61 10.70 -3.98
CA SER A 778 15.65 10.63 -2.87
C SER A 778 16.38 10.63 -1.53
N PHE A 779 15.65 10.88 -0.44
CA PHE A 779 16.15 10.62 0.91
C PHE A 779 16.01 9.13 1.16
N GLY A 780 17.10 8.43 1.48
CA GLY A 780 17.19 6.96 1.49
C GLY A 780 16.06 6.20 2.22
N HIS A 781 15.34 6.88 3.10
CA HIS A 781 13.99 6.47 3.50
C HIS A 781 13.06 7.69 3.61
N PHE A 782 11.81 7.57 3.17
CA PHE A 782 10.84 8.67 3.18
C PHE A 782 10.61 9.29 4.57
N ARG A 783 10.77 8.51 5.66
CA ARG A 783 10.71 9.08 7.03
C ARG A 783 11.73 10.18 7.28
N PHE A 784 12.90 10.14 6.63
CA PHE A 784 13.85 11.25 6.71
C PHE A 784 13.30 12.51 6.04
N GLN A 785 12.60 12.38 4.92
CA GLN A 785 11.94 13.52 4.26
C GLN A 785 10.84 14.10 5.16
N GLU A 786 9.98 13.25 5.76
CA GLU A 786 8.95 13.69 6.72
C GLU A 786 9.56 14.38 7.95
N HIS A 787 10.63 13.81 8.51
CA HIS A 787 11.35 14.38 9.65
C HIS A 787 11.93 15.76 9.32
N LEU A 788 12.65 15.86 8.20
CA LEU A 788 13.25 17.11 7.75
C LEU A 788 12.20 18.17 7.42
N ALA A 789 11.06 17.77 6.85
CA ALA A 789 9.91 18.66 6.63
C ALA A 789 9.32 19.13 7.97
N SER A 790 9.13 18.24 8.95
CA SER A 790 8.62 18.57 10.28
C SER A 790 9.50 19.58 11.02
N CYS A 791 10.83 19.51 10.82
CA CYS A 791 11.77 20.49 11.34
C CYS A 791 11.52 21.90 10.79
N ILE A 792 11.11 22.02 9.52
CA ILE A 792 10.77 23.31 8.93
C ILE A 792 9.43 23.82 9.46
N LEU A 793 8.42 22.95 9.59
CA LEU A 793 7.13 23.29 10.20
C LEU A 793 7.30 23.89 11.61
N GLY A 794 8.24 23.37 12.41
CA GLY A 794 8.58 23.89 13.74
C GLY A 794 9.28 25.25 13.78
N THR A 795 9.78 25.73 12.64
CA THR A 795 10.62 26.95 12.60
C THR A 795 10.03 28.06 11.74
N ASP A 796 9.31 27.73 10.66
CA ASP A 796 8.73 28.71 9.74
C ASP A 796 7.26 28.95 10.07
N ARG A 797 7.00 30.06 10.77
CA ARG A 797 5.66 30.46 11.21
C ARG A 797 4.75 30.94 10.07
N ASN A 798 5.26 31.10 8.85
CA ASN A 798 4.44 31.52 7.71
C ASN A 798 3.68 30.35 7.07
N ILE A 799 3.95 29.12 7.50
CA ILE A 799 3.28 27.94 7.00
C ILE A 799 1.95 27.78 7.74
N ASP A 800 0.84 27.82 7.01
CA ASP A 800 -0.48 27.55 7.57
C ASP A 800 -0.62 26.04 7.84
N LEU A 801 -0.38 25.63 9.09
CA LEU A 801 -0.50 24.24 9.52
C LEU A 801 -1.95 23.73 9.46
N ILE A 802 -2.95 24.63 9.56
CA ILE A 802 -4.37 24.26 9.58
C ILE A 802 -4.79 23.67 8.23
N GLU A 803 -4.25 24.20 7.12
CA GLU A 803 -4.55 23.62 5.79
C GLU A 803 -3.92 22.24 5.60
N LEU A 804 -2.79 21.97 6.25
CA LEU A 804 -2.07 20.72 6.10
C LEU A 804 -2.74 19.56 6.87
N THR A 805 -3.57 19.82 7.88
CA THR A 805 -4.18 18.75 8.68
C THR A 805 -5.19 17.90 7.92
N GLY A 806 -5.81 18.47 6.89
CA GLY A 806 -6.75 17.77 5.99
C GLY A 806 -6.07 16.96 4.89
N ASP A 807 -4.77 17.13 4.66
CA ASP A 807 -4.02 16.39 3.64
C ASP A 807 -3.28 15.19 4.25
N GLU A 808 -3.70 13.98 3.88
CA GLU A 808 -3.09 12.73 4.36
C GLU A 808 -1.59 12.62 4.02
N TRP A 809 -1.09 13.33 2.99
CA TRP A 809 0.35 13.35 2.67
C TRP A 809 1.20 13.95 3.79
N TRP A 810 0.68 14.94 4.51
CA TRP A 810 1.40 15.68 5.56
C TRP A 810 1.32 15.03 6.95
N LYS A 811 0.41 14.08 7.11
CA LYS A 811 0.13 13.40 8.38
C LYS A 811 1.38 12.84 9.07
N GLY A 812 2.31 12.26 8.30
CA GLY A 812 3.57 11.74 8.83
C GLY A 812 4.50 12.83 9.37
N ALA A 813 4.62 13.96 8.66
CA ALA A 813 5.42 15.10 9.09
C ALA A 813 4.80 15.84 10.28
N LEU A 814 3.48 16.02 10.30
CA LEU A 814 2.74 16.62 11.41
C LEU A 814 2.82 15.77 12.70
N SER A 815 2.78 14.45 12.55
CA SER A 815 2.98 13.51 13.66
C SER A 815 4.37 13.64 14.30
N LEU A 816 5.42 13.84 13.50
CA LEU A 816 6.78 14.11 14.00
C LEU A 816 6.91 15.50 14.61
N TYR A 817 6.27 16.52 14.02
CA TYR A 817 6.19 17.87 14.57
C TYR A 817 5.61 17.88 15.99
N ALA A 818 4.54 17.11 16.23
CA ALA A 818 3.86 16.99 17.52
C ALA A 818 4.73 16.37 18.65
N GLN A 819 5.82 15.67 18.32
CA GLN A 819 6.73 15.11 19.34
C GLN A 819 7.56 16.20 20.04
N GLY A 820 7.83 17.31 19.34
CA GLY A 820 8.71 18.38 19.83
C GLY A 820 8.03 19.74 20.03
N ASN A 821 6.78 19.91 19.59
CA ASN A 821 6.08 21.19 19.60
C ASN A 821 4.69 21.09 20.26
N GLU A 822 4.24 22.18 20.85
CA GLU A 822 2.86 22.34 21.30
C GLU A 822 1.96 22.75 20.13
N PHE A 823 0.71 22.28 20.14
CA PHE A 823 -0.24 22.52 19.04
C PHE A 823 -1.69 22.66 19.51
N TYR A 824 -1.92 23.17 20.73
CA TYR A 824 -3.28 23.47 21.20
C TYR A 824 -4.00 24.41 20.24
N ASP A 825 -3.35 25.52 19.88
CA ASP A 825 -3.88 26.52 18.94
C ASP A 825 -4.19 25.95 17.55
N LEU A 826 -3.57 24.84 17.15
CA LEU A 826 -3.86 24.17 15.89
C LEU A 826 -5.21 23.43 15.94
N ILE A 827 -5.54 22.80 17.07
CA ILE A 827 -6.82 22.08 17.24
C ILE A 827 -7.97 23.09 17.18
N ASP A 828 -7.84 24.18 17.93
CA ASP A 828 -8.83 25.26 17.92
C ASP A 828 -8.91 25.93 16.55
N GLY A 829 -7.76 26.24 15.93
CA GLY A 829 -7.71 26.85 14.61
C GLY A 829 -8.34 26.01 13.49
N VAL A 830 -8.31 24.67 13.58
CA VAL A 830 -9.02 23.78 12.66
C VAL A 830 -10.53 23.96 12.80
N TYR A 831 -11.05 23.97 14.02
CA TYR A 831 -12.47 24.17 14.27
C TYR A 831 -12.90 25.58 13.83
N ASP A 832 -12.14 26.61 14.20
CA ASP A 832 -12.42 28.01 13.84
C ASP A 832 -12.44 28.24 12.32
N LYS A 833 -11.56 27.57 11.56
CA LYS A 833 -11.45 27.75 10.11
C LYS A 833 -12.48 26.94 9.31
N PHE A 834 -12.74 25.69 9.72
CA PHE A 834 -13.58 24.78 8.95
C PHE A 834 -14.98 24.55 9.53
N GLY A 835 -15.24 25.04 10.74
CA GLY A 835 -16.49 24.82 11.48
C GLY A 835 -16.67 23.40 12.02
N CYS A 836 -15.76 22.48 11.73
CA CYS A 836 -15.77 21.11 12.26
C CYS A 836 -14.36 20.50 12.27
N VAL A 837 -14.10 19.52 13.14
CA VAL A 837 -12.80 18.82 13.22
C VAL A 837 -12.77 17.52 12.43
N THR A 838 -13.94 17.00 12.01
CA THR A 838 -14.09 15.72 11.31
C THR A 838 -13.12 15.51 10.13
N PRO A 839 -12.91 16.47 9.20
CA PRO A 839 -11.98 16.29 8.08
C PRO A 839 -10.52 16.06 8.50
N SER A 840 -10.11 16.65 9.62
CA SER A 840 -8.74 16.58 10.15
C SER A 840 -8.57 15.55 11.27
N LEU A 841 -9.66 14.87 11.66
CA LEU A 841 -9.72 14.04 12.87
C LEU A 841 -8.66 12.94 12.89
N LYS A 842 -8.42 12.28 11.75
CA LYS A 842 -7.40 11.22 11.63
C LYS A 842 -6.00 11.76 11.88
N THR A 843 -5.69 12.94 11.35
CA THR A 843 -4.38 13.60 11.52
C THR A 843 -4.20 14.07 12.95
N LEU A 844 -5.20 14.75 13.52
CA LEU A 844 -5.16 15.25 14.90
C LEU A 844 -5.00 14.11 15.90
N ARG A 845 -5.78 13.02 15.78
CA ARG A 845 -5.61 11.83 16.64
C ARG A 845 -4.21 11.23 16.55
N LEU A 846 -3.60 11.22 15.36
CA LEU A 846 -2.23 10.74 15.20
C LEU A 846 -1.22 11.67 15.87
N MET A 847 -1.36 12.99 15.71
CA MET A 847 -0.50 13.98 16.38
C MET A 847 -0.56 13.84 17.91
N ILE A 848 -1.77 13.67 18.46
CA ILE A 848 -1.96 13.43 19.90
C ILE A 848 -1.30 12.11 20.33
N LYS A 849 -1.50 11.03 19.56
CA LYS A 849 -0.86 9.73 19.84
C LYS A 849 0.66 9.82 19.87
N SER A 850 1.25 10.66 19.02
CA SER A 850 2.70 10.88 18.95
C SER A 850 3.25 11.85 19.99
N SER A 851 2.40 12.65 20.64
CA SER A 851 2.82 13.66 21.62
C SER A 851 3.42 13.03 22.89
N PRO A 852 4.20 13.79 23.70
CA PRO A 852 4.63 13.35 25.03
C PRO A 852 3.46 12.91 25.90
N LYS A 853 3.63 11.81 26.67
CA LYS A 853 2.55 11.17 27.46
C LYS A 853 1.81 12.16 28.37
N GLU A 854 2.54 13.08 28.98
CA GLU A 854 2.03 14.10 29.92
C GLU A 854 1.00 15.05 29.29
N LYS A 855 1.05 15.27 27.97
CA LYS A 855 0.18 16.22 27.25
C LYS A 855 -1.01 15.58 26.56
N LYS A 856 -1.00 14.24 26.39
CA LYS A 856 -2.01 13.51 25.60
C LYS A 856 -3.43 13.69 26.14
N ASN A 857 -3.59 13.66 27.46
CA ASN A 857 -4.91 13.80 28.09
C ASN A 857 -5.54 15.15 27.77
N SER A 858 -4.79 16.24 27.96
CA SER A 858 -5.29 17.59 27.68
C SER A 858 -5.64 17.79 26.20
N TYR A 859 -4.85 17.24 25.27
CA TYR A 859 -5.21 17.30 23.85
C TYR A 859 -6.46 16.47 23.51
N ASN A 860 -6.62 15.29 24.12
CA ASN A 860 -7.81 14.46 23.92
C ASN A 860 -9.06 15.15 24.49
N GLU A 861 -8.96 15.80 25.65
CA GLU A 861 -10.04 16.59 26.24
C GLU A 861 -10.46 17.72 25.28
N LEU A 862 -9.51 18.47 24.74
CA LEU A 862 -9.79 19.55 23.79
C LEU A 862 -10.45 19.04 22.50
N LEU A 863 -9.89 17.99 21.89
CA LEU A 863 -10.44 17.41 20.67
C LEU A 863 -11.84 16.80 20.88
N ASN A 864 -12.07 16.17 22.03
CA ASN A 864 -13.38 15.61 22.36
C ASN A 864 -14.43 16.70 22.59
N GLY A 865 -14.04 17.84 23.18
CA GLY A 865 -14.93 19.01 23.31
C GLY A 865 -15.43 19.50 21.97
N HIS A 866 -14.54 19.64 20.97
CA HIS A 866 -14.93 20.01 19.60
C HIS A 866 -15.77 18.93 18.90
N LEU A 867 -15.48 17.64 19.13
CA LEU A 867 -16.31 16.55 18.58
C LEU A 867 -17.72 16.50 19.17
N GLU A 868 -17.90 16.91 20.42
CA GLU A 868 -19.23 17.07 21.01
C GLU A 868 -19.98 18.24 20.34
N SER A 869 -19.30 19.34 20.05
CA SER A 869 -19.87 20.45 19.27
C SER A 869 -20.27 20.01 17.85
N ASP A 870 -19.40 19.29 17.12
CA ASP A 870 -19.70 18.72 15.80
C ASP A 870 -21.02 17.91 15.84
N ARG A 871 -21.19 17.06 16.86
CA ARG A 871 -22.41 16.23 17.04
C ARG A 871 -23.66 17.05 17.32
N LEU A 872 -23.54 18.13 18.11
CA LEU A 872 -24.67 19.01 18.44
C LEU A 872 -25.11 19.84 17.22
N GLU A 873 -24.18 20.16 16.33
CA GLU A 873 -24.42 20.93 15.10
C GLU A 873 -24.79 20.06 13.89
N GLY A 874 -24.76 18.73 14.02
CA GLY A 874 -25.23 17.78 13.01
C GLY A 874 -24.20 17.39 11.95
N PHE A 875 -22.90 17.46 12.28
CA PHE A 875 -21.78 17.04 11.43
C PHE A 875 -21.39 15.57 11.56
#